data_AF-A0A2G8L5K2-F1
#
_entry.id   AF-A0A2G8L5K2-F1
#
_cell.length_a   1.000
_cell.length_b   1.000
_cell.length_c   1.000
_cell.angle_alpha   90.00
_cell.angle_beta   90.00
_cell.angle_gamma   90.00
#
_symmetry.space_group_name_H-M   'P 1'
#
loop_
_entity.id
_entity.type
_entity.pdbx_description
1 polymer ?
#
loop_
_entity_poly.entity_id
_entity_poly.type
_entity_poly.pdbx_seq_one_letter_code
_entity_poly.pdbx_strand_id
1 'polypeptide(L)'
;MRETGSVEKLLASYGFVRCADRDVRLFFHYSQFTGNAASDLRVGDFVEFEMVTDRKTGKPVASKLYKVVTGLNDMVEEPVEGIVVKEISEIGPGQLSYELSGESFFLTFYERDMEGEAKLQKDDVVSFIVATDQSNRTVRAKRIKVMKPVVKHRGVVSSMKESFGFIERDDVTKEIFFHFSEFQGNASDLCLGSEVEFIIGNRNDKHVGIEITLLPQGTVVFEDVNAGTFTGRIVKASFRSSSRRSLEPTPGKLYMESGDGTKQELQYRDKDLLRNHTFWVDDIVLFNVVTDRRNHTQRATNIMLDDSSFTENNEQRETGTVAAVKEGFGFIKCADREARMFFHFSELLDEGDVHISDEVEFTVVQDPASVQRSIAIRVKKLPKGTVIFEIIGSETFVGEVEKIPLNMWGRSPGRNHNREHDLGCIIYERDGARETVAFHAKDTDLKVPPEEGDEVSFNIAEIKRDKTSMAVNISVLDRTFDPSKRGYVAVLKESFGFLETEEHDREVFFHYSQFDGEVNALCVGDEVEFSLARKGSKASAERVKLIPKGTIPAEKIQPGLLKGKVLRPLRCIDPQQAEYTGLIQEISEDGSDGSSYPYCILSLADKHEFLQKHDDVCFQLATSGKKVWAWKVAGQRKFARAKVSSVKGQFGFIDYDIGEGKKLFFHVSEVVDGVEIAPGHEVEFVIVQNQKNGRYSAVNVRRLTESQRPQRLSRLKSVQGSIGPKLVILRQPRGPDGTKGFALQR
;
A
#
# COMPACT_ATOMS: atom_id res chain seq x y z
N MET A 1 -70.97 67.93 18.41
CA MET A 1 -69.69 67.38 18.91
C MET A 1 -69.65 65.93 18.46
N ARG A 2 -68.57 65.50 17.80
CA ARG A 2 -68.41 64.11 17.38
C ARG A 2 -67.76 63.33 18.50
N GLU A 3 -68.27 62.13 18.75
CA GLU A 3 -67.79 61.19 19.76
C GLU A 3 -67.32 59.92 19.06
N THR A 4 -66.42 59.19 19.72
CA THR A 4 -65.93 57.91 19.22
C THR A 4 -66.48 56.76 20.06
N GLY A 5 -66.54 55.57 19.47
CA GLY A 5 -67.01 54.37 20.15
C GLY A 5 -66.77 53.13 19.33
N SER A 6 -67.12 51.98 19.88
CA SER A 6 -67.03 50.69 19.20
C SER A 6 -68.42 50.10 18.95
N VAL A 7 -68.58 49.43 17.81
CA VAL A 7 -69.83 48.77 17.44
C VAL A 7 -70.02 47.55 18.33
N GLU A 8 -70.99 47.61 19.24
CA GLU A 8 -71.24 46.55 20.21
C GLU A 8 -72.11 45.43 19.63
N LYS A 9 -73.11 45.79 18.80
CA LYS A 9 -74.05 44.82 18.24
C LYS A 9 -74.64 45.32 16.93
N LEU A 10 -74.78 44.40 15.97
CA LEU A 10 -75.42 44.63 14.67
C LEU A 10 -76.62 43.68 14.50
N LEU A 11 -77.69 44.20 13.93
CA LEU A 11 -78.94 43.50 13.61
C LEU A 11 -79.35 43.85 12.17
N ALA A 12 -80.42 43.26 11.66
CA ALA A 12 -80.77 43.29 10.23
C ALA A 12 -80.85 44.69 9.58
N SER A 13 -81.20 45.74 10.33
CA SER A 13 -81.33 47.11 9.82
C SER A 13 -80.81 48.21 10.77
N TYR A 14 -80.27 47.82 11.92
CA TYR A 14 -79.83 48.76 12.95
C TYR A 14 -78.75 48.13 13.84
N GLY A 15 -78.06 48.95 14.61
CA GLY A 15 -77.02 48.51 15.53
C GLY A 15 -76.94 49.35 16.80
N PHE A 16 -75.99 48.98 17.65
CA PHE A 16 -75.65 49.70 18.87
C PHE A 16 -74.15 49.98 18.91
N VAL A 17 -73.81 51.21 19.28
CA VAL A 17 -72.43 51.64 19.54
C VAL A 17 -72.29 51.91 21.03
N ARG A 18 -71.19 51.43 21.61
CA ARG A 18 -70.78 51.82 22.95
C ARG A 18 -69.84 52.99 22.83
N CYS A 19 -70.20 54.14 23.42
CA CYS A 19 -69.35 55.32 23.40
C CYS A 19 -68.05 55.04 24.19
N ALA A 20 -66.91 55.55 23.72
CA ALA A 20 -65.62 55.41 24.37
C ALA A 20 -65.47 56.37 25.56
N ASP A 21 -65.99 57.59 25.41
CA ASP A 21 -65.86 58.67 26.41
C ASP A 21 -66.95 58.63 27.48
N ARG A 22 -68.03 57.88 27.24
CA ARG A 22 -69.18 57.73 28.14
C ARG A 22 -69.62 56.28 28.10
N ASP A 23 -69.85 55.66 29.27
CA ASP A 23 -70.33 54.28 29.33
C ASP A 23 -71.84 54.18 29.01
N VAL A 24 -72.22 54.69 27.84
CA VAL A 24 -73.59 54.79 27.37
C VAL A 24 -73.70 54.07 26.03
N ARG A 25 -74.74 53.25 25.92
CA ARG A 25 -75.08 52.48 24.73
C ARG A 25 -76.05 53.27 23.86
N LEU A 26 -75.64 53.57 22.63
CA LEU A 26 -76.41 54.37 21.69
C LEU A 26 -76.91 53.53 20.53
N PHE A 27 -78.18 53.71 20.21
CA PHE A 27 -78.81 53.08 19.05
C PHE A 27 -78.48 53.86 17.77
N PHE A 28 -78.27 53.17 16.66
CA PHE A 28 -78.24 53.77 15.32
C PHE A 28 -78.96 52.91 14.30
N HIS A 29 -79.59 53.54 13.32
CA HIS A 29 -80.13 52.85 12.15
C HIS A 29 -79.08 52.82 11.04
N TYR A 30 -79.07 51.79 10.18
CA TYR A 30 -78.07 51.66 9.12
C TYR A 30 -78.04 52.85 8.16
N SER A 31 -79.16 53.53 7.97
CA SER A 31 -79.23 54.77 7.18
C SER A 31 -78.43 55.94 7.78
N GLN A 32 -78.03 55.85 9.04
CA GLN A 32 -77.19 56.86 9.71
C GLN A 32 -75.71 56.58 9.51
N PHE A 33 -75.33 55.40 8.99
CA PHE A 33 -73.95 55.11 8.63
C PHE A 33 -73.65 55.64 7.24
N THR A 34 -72.50 56.29 7.09
CA THR A 34 -72.07 56.87 5.82
C THR A 34 -71.33 55.80 5.02
N GLY A 35 -72.07 54.94 4.34
CA GLY A 35 -71.55 53.78 3.59
C GLY A 35 -72.59 52.66 3.55
N ASN A 36 -72.20 51.46 3.10
CA ASN A 36 -73.09 50.31 3.14
C ASN A 36 -72.90 49.55 4.46
N ALA A 37 -73.71 49.89 5.46
CA ALA A 37 -73.60 49.31 6.80
C ALA A 37 -73.68 47.78 6.84
N ALA A 38 -74.35 47.16 5.85
CA ALA A 38 -74.49 45.71 5.78
C ALA A 38 -73.21 44.98 5.34
N SER A 39 -72.33 45.63 4.57
CA SER A 39 -71.05 45.05 4.13
C SER A 39 -69.85 45.59 4.92
N ASP A 40 -69.91 46.85 5.35
CA ASP A 40 -68.72 47.61 5.75
C ASP A 40 -68.54 47.68 7.28
N LEU A 41 -69.58 47.32 8.05
CA LEU A 41 -69.57 47.35 9.51
C LEU A 41 -69.58 45.94 10.12
N ARG A 42 -68.72 45.70 11.10
CA ARG A 42 -68.67 44.49 11.92
C ARG A 42 -68.73 44.84 13.40
N VAL A 43 -69.18 43.89 14.22
CA VAL A 43 -69.12 44.02 15.68
C VAL A 43 -67.65 44.12 16.09
N GLY A 44 -67.31 45.15 16.87
CA GLY A 44 -65.94 45.48 17.29
C GLY A 44 -65.29 46.63 16.51
N ASP A 45 -65.84 47.04 15.37
CA ASP A 45 -65.29 48.16 14.59
C ASP A 45 -65.35 49.48 15.39
N PHE A 46 -64.29 50.28 15.31
CA PHE A 46 -64.29 51.65 15.82
C PHE A 46 -65.02 52.60 14.88
N VAL A 47 -65.89 53.45 15.44
CA VAL A 47 -66.72 54.39 14.70
C VAL A 47 -66.71 55.77 15.35
N GLU A 48 -66.73 56.81 14.53
CA GLU A 48 -66.97 58.20 14.94
C GLU A 48 -68.42 58.57 14.58
N PHE A 49 -69.13 59.23 15.50
CA PHE A 49 -70.55 59.54 15.34
C PHE A 49 -70.95 60.85 16.03
N GLU A 50 -72.11 61.40 15.65
CA GLU A 50 -72.74 62.54 16.33
C GLU A 50 -73.86 62.03 17.24
N MET A 51 -73.79 62.32 18.54
CA MET A 51 -74.88 62.02 19.48
C MET A 51 -76.00 63.04 19.29
N VAL A 52 -77.18 62.57 18.89
CA VAL A 52 -78.37 63.39 18.65
C VAL A 52 -79.55 62.81 19.42
N THR A 53 -80.41 63.65 19.97
CA THR A 53 -81.64 63.19 20.63
C THR A 53 -82.73 62.92 19.60
N ASP A 54 -83.28 61.71 19.61
CA ASP A 54 -84.40 61.33 18.73
C ASP A 54 -85.64 62.17 19.07
N ARG A 55 -86.17 62.88 18.07
CA ARG A 55 -87.34 63.77 18.23
C ARG A 55 -88.63 63.06 18.60
N LYS A 56 -88.74 61.74 18.33
CA LYS A 56 -89.95 60.96 18.67
C LYS A 56 -89.90 60.36 20.07
N THR A 57 -88.73 59.94 20.53
CA THR A 57 -88.60 59.17 21.78
C THR A 57 -87.85 59.92 22.89
N GLY A 58 -87.22 61.06 22.58
CA GLY A 58 -86.39 61.82 23.52
C GLY A 58 -85.10 61.12 23.93
N LYS A 59 -84.78 59.94 23.36
CA LYS A 59 -83.60 59.15 23.69
C LYS A 59 -82.38 59.56 22.84
N PRO A 60 -81.16 59.51 23.39
CA PRO A 60 -79.97 59.77 22.60
C PRO A 60 -79.68 58.62 21.64
N VAL A 61 -79.40 58.97 20.39
CA VAL A 61 -79.06 58.04 19.29
C VAL A 61 -77.78 58.51 18.61
N ALA A 62 -77.04 57.57 18.04
CA ALA A 62 -75.88 57.86 17.21
C ALA A 62 -76.35 58.15 15.77
N SER A 63 -75.95 59.31 15.25
CA SER A 63 -76.27 59.80 13.91
C SER A 63 -74.97 60.07 13.15
N LYS A 64 -75.00 59.96 11.81
CA LYS A 64 -73.83 60.14 10.93
C LYS A 64 -72.58 59.34 11.39
N LEU A 65 -72.70 58.02 11.42
CA LEU A 65 -71.61 57.13 11.78
C LEU A 65 -70.60 56.99 10.64
N TYR A 66 -69.32 56.97 10.98
CA TYR A 66 -68.19 56.71 10.08
C TYR A 66 -67.29 55.65 10.71
N LYS A 67 -66.86 54.65 9.94
CA LYS A 67 -65.90 53.66 10.41
C LYS A 67 -64.52 54.30 10.47
N VAL A 68 -63.88 54.26 11.63
CA VAL A 68 -62.52 54.74 11.84
C VAL A 68 -61.59 53.54 11.65
N VAL A 69 -60.82 53.56 10.56
CA VAL A 69 -59.75 52.59 10.34
C VAL A 69 -58.62 52.90 11.32
N THR A 70 -58.58 52.14 12.40
CA THR A 70 -57.55 52.26 13.44
C THR A 70 -56.26 51.68 12.87
N GLY A 71 -55.36 52.57 12.43
CA GLY A 71 -54.08 52.21 11.80
C GLY A 71 -53.46 53.31 10.91
N LEU A 72 -54.19 54.40 10.62
CA LEU A 72 -53.72 55.48 9.74
C LEU A 72 -53.50 56.83 10.45
N ASN A 73 -53.73 56.93 11.77
CA ASN A 73 -53.61 58.19 12.50
C ASN A 73 -52.29 58.38 13.25
N ASP A 74 -51.40 57.39 13.25
CA ASP A 74 -50.00 57.60 13.64
C ASP A 74 -49.20 57.87 12.37
N MET A 75 -48.72 59.10 12.26
CA MET A 75 -47.91 59.58 11.15
C MET A 75 -46.65 58.71 11.02
N VAL A 76 -46.61 57.86 9.98
CA VAL A 76 -45.38 57.16 9.61
C VAL A 76 -44.47 58.20 8.93
N GLU A 77 -43.60 58.85 9.71
CA GLU A 77 -42.46 59.61 9.17
C GLU A 77 -41.36 58.69 8.61
N GLU A 78 -41.51 57.37 8.75
CA GLU A 78 -40.58 56.39 8.21
C GLU A 78 -40.84 56.12 6.72
N PRO A 79 -39.77 56.01 5.90
CA PRO A 79 -39.91 55.64 4.50
C PRO A 79 -40.44 54.20 4.36
N VAL A 80 -41.42 54.01 3.50
CA VAL A 80 -42.06 52.74 3.15
C VAL A 80 -41.62 52.33 1.75
N GLU A 81 -41.45 51.03 1.53
CA GLU A 81 -41.12 50.45 0.23
C GLU A 81 -42.39 50.07 -0.54
N GLY A 82 -42.37 50.28 -1.86
CA GLY A 82 -43.46 49.87 -2.75
C GLY A 82 -43.04 49.80 -4.20
N ILE A 83 -44.01 49.53 -5.07
CA ILE A 83 -43.80 49.27 -6.50
C ILE A 83 -44.63 50.25 -7.31
N VAL A 84 -44.07 50.79 -8.39
CA VAL A 84 -44.79 51.67 -9.32
C VAL A 84 -45.74 50.85 -10.18
N VAL A 85 -47.05 51.07 -10.01
CA VAL A 85 -48.10 50.39 -10.77
C VAL A 85 -48.41 51.13 -12.07
N LYS A 86 -48.28 52.46 -12.04
CA LYS A 86 -48.57 53.35 -13.17
C LYS A 86 -47.63 54.54 -13.17
N GLU A 87 -46.99 54.78 -14.30
CA GLU A 87 -46.10 55.93 -14.53
C GLU A 87 -46.91 57.25 -14.62
N ILE A 88 -46.23 58.37 -14.35
CA ILE A 88 -46.81 59.70 -14.60
C ILE A 88 -46.95 59.87 -16.12
N SER A 89 -48.15 60.24 -16.55
CA SER A 89 -48.46 60.50 -17.97
C SER A 89 -48.97 61.93 -18.13
N GLU A 90 -48.93 62.48 -19.35
CA GLU A 90 -49.52 63.80 -19.65
C GLU A 90 -51.02 63.90 -19.30
N ILE A 91 -51.70 62.76 -19.11
CA ILE A 91 -53.14 62.61 -18.93
C ILE A 91 -53.51 62.36 -17.45
N GLY A 92 -52.54 62.12 -16.55
CA GLY A 92 -52.85 61.90 -15.14
C GLY A 92 -51.67 61.46 -14.26
N PRO A 93 -51.88 61.49 -12.92
CA PRO A 93 -50.84 61.16 -11.94
C PRO A 93 -50.36 59.71 -12.03
N GLY A 94 -49.14 59.48 -11.54
CA GLY A 94 -48.60 58.14 -11.33
C GLY A 94 -49.26 57.47 -10.12
N GLN A 95 -49.17 56.15 -10.05
CA GLN A 95 -49.71 55.34 -8.98
C GLN A 95 -48.68 54.30 -8.53
N LEU A 96 -48.49 54.16 -7.22
CA LEU A 96 -47.64 53.15 -6.62
C LEU A 96 -48.44 52.32 -5.61
N SER A 97 -47.99 51.10 -5.33
CA SER A 97 -48.59 50.19 -4.36
C SER A 97 -47.59 49.82 -3.27
N TYR A 98 -48.05 49.74 -2.03
CA TYR A 98 -47.29 49.17 -0.91
C TYR A 98 -48.18 48.24 -0.09
N GLU A 99 -47.56 47.32 0.65
CA GLU A 99 -48.26 46.35 1.48
C GLU A 99 -48.09 46.71 2.95
N LEU A 100 -49.19 46.76 3.71
CA LEU A 100 -49.17 46.95 5.15
C LEU A 100 -50.09 45.91 5.78
N SER A 101 -49.53 45.07 6.65
CA SER A 101 -50.28 44.00 7.36
C SER A 101 -51.06 43.03 6.44
N GLY A 102 -50.54 42.74 5.24
CA GLY A 102 -51.18 41.83 4.29
C GLY A 102 -52.22 42.48 3.36
N GLU A 103 -52.43 43.80 3.48
CA GLU A 103 -53.32 44.57 2.61
C GLU A 103 -52.50 45.47 1.67
N SER A 104 -52.84 45.48 0.38
CA SER A 104 -52.20 46.32 -0.63
C SER A 104 -52.89 47.68 -0.73
N PHE A 105 -52.15 48.76 -0.50
CA PHE A 105 -52.62 50.14 -0.60
C PHE A 105 -52.04 50.80 -1.85
N PHE A 106 -52.86 51.61 -2.52
CA PHE A 106 -52.44 52.36 -3.72
C PHE A 106 -52.40 53.85 -3.42
N LEU A 107 -51.27 54.49 -3.72
CA LEU A 107 -51.08 55.93 -3.55
C LEU A 107 -50.77 56.60 -4.88
N THR A 108 -51.36 57.77 -5.07
CA THR A 108 -51.05 58.63 -6.22
C THR A 108 -49.83 59.50 -5.94
N PHE A 109 -49.05 59.78 -6.98
CA PHE A 109 -47.92 60.68 -6.92
C PHE A 109 -47.79 61.56 -8.18
N TYR A 110 -47.11 62.70 -8.01
CA TYR A 110 -46.87 63.69 -9.07
C TYR A 110 -45.36 63.95 -9.22
N GLU A 111 -44.96 64.60 -10.31
CA GLU A 111 -43.55 64.90 -10.59
C GLU A 111 -42.87 65.70 -9.46
N ARG A 112 -43.62 66.59 -8.81
CA ARG A 112 -43.18 67.36 -7.63
C ARG A 112 -42.91 66.53 -6.36
N ASP A 113 -43.36 65.29 -6.33
CA ASP A 113 -43.23 64.39 -5.18
C ASP A 113 -41.96 63.50 -5.29
N MET A 114 -41.22 63.63 -6.39
CA MET A 114 -39.97 62.92 -6.69
C MET A 114 -38.76 63.56 -6.02
N GLU A 115 -37.86 62.75 -5.46
CA GLU A 115 -36.58 63.22 -4.90
C GLU A 115 -35.43 62.79 -5.82
N GLY A 116 -35.15 63.61 -6.85
CA GLY A 116 -34.15 63.39 -7.89
C GLY A 116 -34.70 63.62 -9.31
N GLU A 117 -33.83 63.55 -10.34
CA GLU A 117 -34.22 63.75 -11.75
C GLU A 117 -34.59 62.43 -12.47
N ALA A 118 -34.74 61.31 -11.75
CA ALA A 118 -35.04 60.01 -12.33
C ALA A 118 -36.52 59.86 -12.72
N LYS A 119 -36.78 59.41 -13.95
CA LYS A 119 -38.13 59.01 -14.40
C LYS A 119 -38.44 57.60 -13.91
N LEU A 120 -39.57 57.43 -13.21
CA LEU A 120 -40.06 56.13 -12.78
C LEU A 120 -40.71 55.37 -13.92
N GLN A 121 -40.39 54.08 -14.01
CA GLN A 121 -41.04 53.13 -14.89
C GLN A 121 -41.98 52.21 -14.11
N LYS A 122 -42.94 51.60 -14.82
CA LYS A 122 -43.79 50.56 -14.26
C LYS A 122 -42.91 49.41 -13.73
N ASP A 123 -43.27 48.91 -12.56
CA ASP A 123 -42.57 47.84 -11.82
C ASP A 123 -41.25 48.27 -11.13
N ASP A 124 -40.91 49.58 -11.16
CA ASP A 124 -39.80 50.10 -10.35
C ASP A 124 -40.11 49.98 -8.85
N VAL A 125 -39.13 49.48 -8.10
CA VAL A 125 -39.16 49.47 -6.63
C VAL A 125 -38.74 50.84 -6.12
N VAL A 126 -39.55 51.42 -5.25
CA VAL A 126 -39.38 52.80 -4.76
C VAL A 126 -39.52 52.88 -3.25
N SER A 127 -38.76 53.79 -2.66
CA SER A 127 -38.91 54.19 -1.26
C SER A 127 -39.61 55.54 -1.21
N PHE A 128 -40.65 55.69 -0.37
CA PHE A 128 -41.44 56.92 -0.27
C PHE A 128 -42.08 57.08 1.11
N ILE A 129 -42.54 58.29 1.44
CA ILE A 129 -43.26 58.57 2.69
C ILE A 129 -44.75 58.74 2.40
N VAL A 130 -45.59 58.08 3.21
CA VAL A 130 -47.04 58.21 3.15
C VAL A 130 -47.45 59.53 3.82
N ALA A 131 -47.93 60.49 3.04
CA ALA A 131 -48.31 61.80 3.56
C ALA A 131 -49.79 62.12 3.25
N THR A 132 -50.54 62.47 4.29
CA THR A 132 -51.92 62.96 4.17
C THR A 132 -51.92 64.46 3.94
N ASP A 133 -52.53 64.89 2.84
CA ASP A 133 -52.68 66.31 2.54
C ASP A 133 -53.88 66.90 3.30
N GLN A 134 -53.61 67.82 4.23
CA GLN A 134 -54.61 68.38 5.15
C GLN A 134 -55.68 69.22 4.44
N SER A 135 -55.44 69.64 3.19
CA SER A 135 -56.36 70.50 2.43
C SER A 135 -57.47 69.73 1.70
N ASN A 136 -57.21 68.48 1.31
CA ASN A 136 -58.14 67.65 0.52
C ASN A 136 -58.36 66.23 1.12
N ARG A 137 -57.73 65.93 2.26
CA ARG A 137 -57.79 64.62 2.97
C ARG A 137 -57.39 63.42 2.10
N THR A 138 -56.61 63.62 1.04
CA THR A 138 -56.08 62.52 0.24
C THR A 138 -54.72 62.07 0.77
N VAL A 139 -54.50 60.76 0.78
CA VAL A 139 -53.21 60.15 1.14
C VAL A 139 -52.40 60.00 -0.14
N ARG A 140 -51.17 60.50 -0.13
CA ARG A 140 -50.27 60.48 -1.30
C ARG A 140 -48.86 60.10 -0.90
N ALA A 141 -48.10 59.58 -1.86
CA ALA A 141 -46.69 59.32 -1.68
C ALA A 141 -45.88 60.61 -1.92
N LYS A 142 -44.92 60.88 -1.03
CA LYS A 142 -43.97 62.00 -1.13
C LYS A 142 -42.53 61.51 -0.95
N ARG A 143 -41.56 62.29 -1.44
CA ARG A 143 -40.12 61.97 -1.35
C ARG A 143 -39.79 60.63 -1.98
N ILE A 144 -40.30 60.41 -3.19
CA ILE A 144 -40.16 59.13 -3.88
C ILE A 144 -38.74 59.01 -4.44
N LYS A 145 -38.05 57.93 -4.06
CA LYS A 145 -36.70 57.59 -4.51
C LYS A 145 -36.72 56.22 -5.20
N VAL A 146 -36.10 56.15 -6.38
CA VAL A 146 -35.90 54.88 -7.09
C VAL A 146 -34.91 54.02 -6.30
N MET A 147 -35.30 52.82 -5.93
CA MET A 147 -34.39 51.83 -5.36
C MET A 147 -33.71 51.09 -6.51
N LYS A 148 -32.38 51.19 -6.60
CA LYS A 148 -31.64 50.39 -7.58
C LYS A 148 -31.71 48.92 -7.15
N PRO A 149 -31.90 47.97 -8.08
CA PRO A 149 -31.82 46.57 -7.76
C PRO A 149 -30.47 46.27 -7.12
N VAL A 150 -30.50 45.63 -5.95
CA VAL A 150 -29.30 45.29 -5.20
C VAL A 150 -28.55 44.20 -5.96
N VAL A 151 -27.50 44.60 -6.68
CA VAL A 151 -26.64 43.66 -7.41
C VAL A 151 -25.77 42.94 -6.39
N LYS A 152 -25.95 41.63 -6.30
CA LYS A 152 -25.08 40.76 -5.51
C LYS A 152 -23.86 40.39 -6.36
N HIS A 153 -22.69 40.50 -5.75
CA HIS A 153 -21.41 40.13 -6.32
C HIS A 153 -20.86 38.91 -5.60
N ARG A 154 -19.96 38.18 -6.26
CA ARG A 154 -19.32 37.00 -5.67
C ARG A 154 -17.81 37.19 -5.65
N GLY A 155 -17.15 36.43 -4.79
CA GLY A 155 -15.71 36.50 -4.67
C GLY A 155 -15.15 35.53 -3.66
N VAL A 156 -13.83 35.59 -3.49
CA VAL A 156 -13.10 34.75 -2.53
C VAL A 156 -12.35 35.64 -1.57
N VAL A 157 -12.38 35.29 -0.29
CA VAL A 157 -11.63 36.00 0.76
C VAL A 157 -10.12 35.83 0.51
N SER A 158 -9.46 36.90 0.07
CA SER A 158 -8.04 36.89 -0.29
C SER A 158 -7.13 37.12 0.92
N SER A 159 -7.56 37.97 1.85
CA SER A 159 -6.81 38.27 3.07
C SER A 159 -7.72 38.60 4.24
N MET A 160 -7.27 38.25 5.44
CA MET A 160 -8.00 38.38 6.70
C MET A 160 -7.06 39.00 7.74
N LYS A 161 -7.56 39.98 8.49
CA LYS A 161 -6.89 40.60 9.64
C LYS A 161 -7.78 40.48 10.87
N GLU A 162 -7.44 41.16 11.98
CA GLU A 162 -8.14 41.01 13.27
C GLU A 162 -9.60 41.47 13.26
N SER A 163 -9.97 42.48 12.48
CA SER A 163 -11.34 43.04 12.44
C SER A 163 -11.94 43.22 11.04
N PHE A 164 -11.17 42.96 9.99
CA PHE A 164 -11.55 43.20 8.61
C PHE A 164 -10.82 42.26 7.65
N GLY A 165 -11.30 42.18 6.41
CA GLY A 165 -10.66 41.42 5.35
C GLY A 165 -10.83 42.06 3.98
N PHE A 166 -10.31 41.38 2.97
CA PHE A 166 -10.46 41.72 1.57
C PHE A 166 -11.01 40.53 0.80
N ILE A 167 -11.93 40.80 -0.12
CA ILE A 167 -12.53 39.82 -1.02
C ILE A 167 -12.05 40.13 -2.44
N GLU A 168 -11.43 39.14 -3.08
CA GLU A 168 -11.13 39.18 -4.51
C GLU A 168 -12.40 38.87 -5.29
N ARG A 169 -12.81 39.80 -6.16
CA ARG A 169 -14.09 39.71 -6.87
C ARG A 169 -13.99 38.84 -8.12
N ASP A 170 -15.08 38.15 -8.44
CA ASP A 170 -15.18 37.28 -9.61
C ASP A 170 -15.42 38.04 -10.92
N ASP A 171 -15.88 39.28 -10.83
CA ASP A 171 -16.20 40.15 -11.97
C ASP A 171 -15.08 41.14 -12.32
N VAL A 172 -14.22 41.48 -11.35
CA VAL A 172 -13.13 42.47 -11.53
C VAL A 172 -11.89 42.02 -10.76
N THR A 173 -10.71 42.25 -11.32
CA THR A 173 -9.40 41.98 -10.67
C THR A 173 -9.06 42.99 -9.55
N LYS A 174 -10.06 43.51 -8.84
CA LYS A 174 -9.91 44.46 -7.73
C LYS A 174 -10.47 43.82 -6.47
N GLU A 175 -9.73 43.96 -5.39
CA GLU A 175 -10.19 43.55 -4.08
C GLU A 175 -11.18 44.57 -3.50
N ILE A 176 -12.14 44.07 -2.73
CA ILE A 176 -13.06 44.90 -1.97
C ILE A 176 -12.85 44.68 -0.47
N PHE A 177 -12.78 45.79 0.26
CA PHE A 177 -12.63 45.79 1.71
C PHE A 177 -13.95 45.44 2.39
N PHE A 178 -13.92 44.66 3.46
CA PHE A 178 -15.07 44.44 4.32
C PHE A 178 -14.70 44.37 5.80
N HIS A 179 -15.66 44.69 6.68
CA HIS A 179 -15.52 44.54 8.12
C HIS A 179 -16.27 43.29 8.59
N PHE A 180 -15.79 42.60 9.64
CA PHE A 180 -16.45 41.35 10.11
C PHE A 180 -17.89 41.54 10.57
N SER A 181 -18.28 42.76 10.95
CA SER A 181 -19.68 43.07 11.29
C SER A 181 -20.64 42.92 10.11
N GLU A 182 -20.13 42.96 8.88
CA GLU A 182 -20.94 42.84 7.67
C GLU A 182 -21.22 41.37 7.29
N PHE A 183 -20.62 40.41 8.01
CA PHE A 183 -20.81 38.99 7.76
C PHE A 183 -22.10 38.49 8.45
N GLN A 184 -23.01 37.90 7.66
CA GLN A 184 -24.33 37.42 8.11
C GLN A 184 -24.28 36.04 8.83
N GLY A 185 -23.13 35.67 9.40
CA GLY A 185 -22.91 34.41 10.11
C GLY A 185 -21.91 34.58 11.26
N ASN A 186 -21.40 33.47 11.80
CA ASN A 186 -20.34 33.56 12.81
C ASN A 186 -19.01 33.88 12.15
N ALA A 187 -18.33 34.94 12.57
CA ALA A 187 -17.03 35.33 12.01
C ALA A 187 -15.97 34.19 12.04
N SER A 188 -16.14 33.20 12.92
CA SER A 188 -15.33 31.97 13.02
C SER A 188 -15.43 31.05 11.78
N ASP A 189 -16.54 31.12 11.05
CA ASP A 189 -16.81 30.27 9.89
C ASP A 189 -16.12 30.82 8.63
N LEU A 190 -15.70 32.09 8.65
CA LEU A 190 -15.03 32.74 7.53
C LEU A 190 -13.52 32.47 7.58
N CYS A 191 -13.02 31.74 6.58
CA CYS A 191 -11.59 31.42 6.43
C CYS A 191 -10.99 32.07 5.17
N LEU A 192 -9.66 32.18 5.12
CA LEU A 192 -8.95 32.53 3.87
C LEU A 192 -9.31 31.51 2.77
N GLY A 193 -9.65 31.99 1.58
CA GLY A 193 -10.12 31.14 0.49
C GLY A 193 -11.62 30.80 0.55
N SER A 194 -12.39 31.33 1.51
CA SER A 194 -13.84 31.12 1.54
C SER A 194 -14.51 31.88 0.40
N GLU A 195 -15.42 31.20 -0.28
CA GLU A 195 -16.27 31.79 -1.31
C GLU A 195 -17.44 32.50 -0.67
N VAL A 196 -17.72 33.72 -1.12
CA VAL A 196 -18.73 34.58 -0.51
C VAL A 196 -19.56 35.31 -1.56
N GLU A 197 -20.82 35.58 -1.21
CA GLU A 197 -21.70 36.51 -1.91
C GLU A 197 -21.86 37.77 -1.05
N PHE A 198 -21.74 38.94 -1.65
CA PHE A 198 -21.78 40.22 -0.94
C PHE A 198 -22.36 41.33 -1.83
N ILE A 199 -22.69 42.46 -1.22
CA ILE A 199 -23.19 43.64 -1.90
C ILE A 199 -22.17 44.77 -1.78
N ILE A 200 -22.05 45.62 -2.81
CA ILE A 200 -21.13 46.75 -2.79
C ILE A 200 -21.82 47.96 -2.17
N GLY A 201 -21.48 48.25 -0.92
CA GLY A 201 -21.86 49.48 -0.23
C GLY A 201 -20.85 50.60 -0.46
N ASN A 202 -21.26 51.83 -0.16
CA ASN A 202 -20.36 53.00 -0.13
C ASN A 202 -20.24 53.50 1.31
N ARG A 203 -19.02 53.60 1.83
CA ARG A 203 -18.75 54.10 3.18
C ARG A 203 -17.54 55.04 3.13
N ASN A 204 -17.74 56.32 3.48
CA ASN A 204 -16.71 57.37 3.43
C ASN A 204 -16.03 57.49 2.05
N ASP A 205 -16.82 57.58 0.98
CA ASP A 205 -16.37 57.66 -0.43
C ASP A 205 -15.51 56.46 -0.89
N LYS A 206 -15.63 55.31 -0.22
CA LYS A 206 -14.97 54.06 -0.59
C LYS A 206 -15.99 52.93 -0.73
N HIS A 207 -15.80 52.14 -1.77
CA HIS A 207 -16.56 50.91 -1.98
C HIS A 207 -16.13 49.85 -0.96
N VAL A 208 -17.11 49.30 -0.23
CA VAL A 208 -16.92 48.26 0.78
C VAL A 208 -17.94 47.14 0.59
N GLY A 209 -17.56 45.91 0.91
CA GLY A 209 -18.46 44.76 0.91
C GLY A 209 -19.35 44.79 2.14
N ILE A 210 -20.66 44.75 1.93
CA ILE A 210 -21.71 44.66 2.95
C ILE A 210 -22.55 43.39 2.72
N GLU A 211 -23.27 42.94 3.74
CA GLU A 211 -24.17 41.77 3.66
C GLU A 211 -23.49 40.50 3.10
N ILE A 212 -22.40 40.10 3.73
CA ILE A 212 -21.54 39.01 3.26
C ILE A 212 -22.11 37.67 3.74
N THR A 213 -22.27 36.73 2.83
CA THR A 213 -22.76 35.37 3.09
C THR A 213 -21.80 34.34 2.51
N LEU A 214 -21.64 33.19 3.18
CA LEU A 214 -20.82 32.09 2.69
C LEU A 214 -21.52 31.36 1.54
N LEU A 215 -20.76 31.05 0.49
CA LEU A 215 -21.18 30.19 -0.61
C LEU A 215 -20.56 28.78 -0.47
N PRO A 216 -21.20 27.74 -1.06
CA PRO A 216 -20.57 26.43 -1.19
C PRO A 216 -19.25 26.50 -1.97
N GLN A 217 -18.26 25.70 -1.60
CA GLN A 217 -16.99 25.61 -2.33
C GLN A 217 -17.21 25.17 -3.80
N GLY A 218 -16.52 25.83 -4.73
CA GLY A 218 -16.60 25.60 -6.17
C GLY A 218 -17.64 26.44 -6.91
N THR A 219 -18.30 27.39 -6.24
CA THR A 219 -19.28 28.32 -6.82
C THR A 219 -18.60 29.48 -7.58
N VAL A 220 -17.44 29.93 -7.10
CA VAL A 220 -16.66 31.03 -7.67
C VAL A 220 -15.48 30.49 -8.44
N VAL A 221 -15.51 30.67 -9.76
CA VAL A 221 -14.45 30.26 -10.69
C VAL A 221 -13.87 31.52 -11.34
N PHE A 222 -12.64 31.87 -10.98
CA PHE A 222 -11.92 33.01 -11.58
C PHE A 222 -11.35 32.71 -12.96
N GLU A 223 -11.08 31.43 -13.20
CA GLU A 223 -10.21 30.98 -14.28
C GLU A 223 -10.80 29.73 -14.94
N ASP A 224 -10.95 29.78 -16.26
CA ASP A 224 -11.34 28.63 -17.07
C ASP A 224 -10.10 27.92 -17.59
N VAL A 225 -9.89 26.68 -17.13
CA VAL A 225 -8.84 25.82 -17.66
C VAL A 225 -9.34 25.15 -18.93
N ASN A 226 -8.67 25.40 -20.05
CA ASN A 226 -8.91 24.65 -21.27
C ASN A 226 -8.42 23.20 -21.07
N ALA A 227 -9.34 22.24 -21.24
CA ALA A 227 -9.06 20.82 -21.10
C ALA A 227 -8.08 20.29 -22.17
N GLY A 228 -7.88 21.02 -23.27
CA GLY A 228 -6.87 20.70 -24.27
C GLY A 228 -5.45 20.85 -23.71
N THR A 229 -4.62 19.83 -23.92
CA THR A 229 -3.17 19.92 -23.74
C THR A 229 -2.56 20.51 -25.00
N PHE A 230 -1.76 21.56 -24.83
CA PHE A 230 -1.06 22.25 -25.90
C PHE A 230 0.44 22.00 -25.79
N THR A 231 1.12 22.01 -26.93
CA THR A 231 2.57 21.90 -27.03
C THR A 231 3.16 23.27 -27.33
N GLY A 232 4.31 23.57 -26.76
CA GLY A 232 5.00 24.84 -26.99
C GLY A 232 6.44 24.79 -26.53
N ARG A 233 7.12 25.94 -26.63
CA ARG A 233 8.55 26.06 -26.27
C ARG A 233 8.79 27.13 -25.22
N ILE A 234 9.68 26.86 -24.27
CA ILE A 234 10.09 27.82 -23.24
C ILE A 234 10.98 28.91 -23.86
N VAL A 235 10.58 30.16 -23.70
CA VAL A 235 11.34 31.34 -24.18
C VAL A 235 12.19 31.90 -23.06
N LYS A 236 11.59 31.96 -21.87
CA LYS A 236 12.21 32.46 -20.66
C LYS A 236 11.78 31.57 -19.51
N ALA A 237 12.74 30.87 -18.93
CA ALA A 237 12.53 30.10 -17.71
C ALA A 237 12.16 31.03 -16.54
N SER A 238 11.20 30.61 -15.72
CA SER A 238 10.95 31.25 -14.41
C SER A 238 12.13 30.95 -13.48
N PHE A 239 12.82 31.98 -12.98
CA PHE A 239 14.06 31.81 -12.21
C PHE A 239 13.80 31.91 -10.71
N ARG A 240 14.11 30.83 -9.98
CA ARG A 240 14.25 30.88 -8.52
C ARG A 240 15.64 31.42 -8.17
N SER A 241 15.73 32.73 -7.93
CA SER A 241 16.92 33.25 -7.25
C SER A 241 16.91 32.79 -5.80
N SER A 242 17.87 31.92 -5.44
CA SER A 242 18.14 31.53 -4.05
C SER A 242 18.63 32.70 -3.17
N SER A 243 18.78 33.90 -3.73
CA SER A 243 19.12 35.11 -3.00
C SER A 243 17.86 35.87 -2.61
N ARG A 244 17.61 36.02 -1.29
CA ARG A 244 16.49 36.77 -0.66
C ARG A 244 16.50 38.28 -0.95
N ARG A 245 16.91 38.73 -2.14
CA ARG A 245 17.03 40.16 -2.49
C ARG A 245 16.57 40.43 -3.94
N SER A 246 15.30 40.19 -4.23
CA SER A 246 14.51 41.00 -5.16
C SER A 246 13.03 40.70 -4.94
N LEU A 247 12.22 41.75 -4.73
CA LEU A 247 10.77 41.63 -4.72
C LEU A 247 10.28 41.27 -6.13
N GLU A 248 9.31 40.36 -6.19
CA GLU A 248 8.62 39.77 -7.35
C GLU A 248 9.43 38.82 -8.27
N PRO A 249 9.11 37.51 -8.29
CA PRO A 249 9.62 36.60 -9.31
C PRO A 249 9.06 37.00 -10.68
N THR A 250 9.93 37.31 -11.63
CA THR A 250 9.50 37.61 -13.00
C THR A 250 8.84 36.37 -13.61
N PRO A 251 7.63 36.48 -14.18
CA PRO A 251 6.96 35.33 -14.78
C PRO A 251 7.79 34.75 -15.93
N GLY A 252 7.77 33.43 -16.04
CA GLY A 252 8.28 32.72 -17.19
C GLY A 252 7.41 32.98 -18.42
N LYS A 253 7.98 32.74 -19.60
CA LYS A 253 7.32 32.93 -20.90
C LYS A 253 7.52 31.70 -21.77
N LEU A 254 6.48 31.29 -22.47
CA LEU A 254 6.50 30.22 -23.46
C LEU A 254 5.69 30.61 -24.70
N TYR A 255 6.01 30.04 -25.86
CA TYR A 255 5.18 30.15 -27.05
C TYR A 255 4.37 28.88 -27.25
N MET A 256 3.06 29.03 -27.45
CA MET A 256 2.19 28.00 -27.98
C MET A 256 2.28 28.00 -29.50
N GLU A 257 2.52 26.83 -30.09
CA GLU A 257 2.49 26.66 -31.55
C GLU A 257 1.10 26.13 -31.94
N SER A 258 0.33 26.95 -32.65
CA SER A 258 -0.97 26.52 -33.19
C SER A 258 -0.76 25.74 -34.47
N GLY A 259 -1.71 24.86 -34.83
CA GLY A 259 -1.63 24.04 -36.05
C GLY A 259 -1.45 24.82 -37.37
N ASP A 260 -1.77 26.11 -37.36
CA ASP A 260 -1.62 27.03 -38.49
C ASP A 260 -0.25 27.75 -38.54
N GLY A 261 0.69 27.39 -37.65
CA GLY A 261 2.03 27.99 -37.56
C GLY A 261 2.08 29.34 -36.82
N THR A 262 0.96 29.80 -36.25
CA THR A 262 0.92 31.00 -35.42
C THR A 262 1.49 30.73 -34.03
N LYS A 263 2.42 31.57 -33.60
CA LYS A 263 3.03 31.51 -32.26
C LYS A 263 2.36 32.50 -31.33
N GLN A 264 1.75 32.00 -30.26
CA GLN A 264 1.12 32.82 -29.23
C GLN A 264 1.98 32.82 -27.96
N GLU A 265 2.36 34.00 -27.46
CA GLU A 265 3.12 34.11 -26.21
C GLU A 265 2.19 33.98 -25.00
N LEU A 266 2.54 33.07 -24.07
CA LEU A 266 1.84 32.87 -22.82
C LEU A 266 2.80 33.04 -21.63
N GLN A 267 2.31 33.67 -20.58
CA GLN A 267 3.04 33.82 -19.32
C GLN A 267 2.71 32.67 -18.38
N TYR A 268 3.67 32.31 -17.52
CA TYR A 268 3.48 31.33 -16.46
C TYR A 268 4.29 31.70 -15.21
N ARG A 269 3.89 31.16 -14.07
CA ARG A 269 4.54 31.35 -12.77
C ARG A 269 5.08 30.03 -12.23
N ASP A 270 5.85 30.08 -11.14
CA ASP A 270 6.35 28.86 -10.47
C ASP A 270 5.25 27.91 -10.02
N LYS A 271 4.06 28.42 -9.66
CA LYS A 271 2.91 27.61 -9.26
C LYS A 271 2.22 26.91 -10.44
N ASP A 272 2.56 27.29 -11.66
CA ASP A 272 1.99 26.77 -12.90
C ASP A 272 2.77 25.59 -13.47
N LEU A 273 3.95 25.33 -12.91
CA LEU A 273 4.74 24.15 -13.20
C LEU A 273 4.12 22.97 -12.45
N LEU A 274 3.82 21.88 -13.17
CA LEU A 274 3.31 20.68 -12.51
C LEU A 274 4.36 20.10 -11.56
N ARG A 275 5.64 20.21 -11.93
CA ARG A 275 6.79 19.74 -11.16
C ARG A 275 7.91 20.76 -11.22
N ASN A 276 8.68 20.85 -10.13
CA ASN A 276 9.76 21.83 -9.97
C ASN A 276 11.11 21.35 -10.54
N HIS A 277 11.10 20.60 -11.65
CA HIS A 277 12.34 20.20 -12.32
C HIS A 277 12.90 21.37 -13.15
N THR A 278 14.17 21.27 -13.53
CA THR A 278 14.86 22.35 -14.23
C THR A 278 14.38 22.48 -15.68
N PHE A 279 13.79 23.63 -16.04
CA PHE A 279 13.47 24.02 -17.42
C PHE A 279 14.57 24.90 -18.03
N TRP A 280 14.83 24.71 -19.32
CA TRP A 280 15.78 25.44 -20.14
C TRP A 280 15.05 26.20 -21.24
N VAL A 281 15.74 27.18 -21.82
CA VAL A 281 15.27 27.87 -23.01
C VAL A 281 15.24 26.88 -24.17
N ASP A 282 14.20 26.96 -25.00
CA ASP A 282 13.90 26.06 -26.11
C ASP A 282 13.46 24.63 -25.72
N ASP A 283 13.20 24.36 -24.44
CA ASP A 283 12.54 23.13 -24.05
C ASP A 283 11.13 23.04 -24.63
N ILE A 284 10.77 21.86 -25.16
CA ILE A 284 9.41 21.54 -25.60
C ILE A 284 8.62 21.11 -24.36
N VAL A 285 7.48 21.76 -24.16
CA VAL A 285 6.62 21.56 -22.99
C VAL A 285 5.18 21.30 -23.39
N LEU A 286 4.51 20.47 -22.60
CA LEU A 286 3.07 20.26 -22.62
C LEU A 286 2.44 21.10 -21.50
N PHE A 287 1.35 21.81 -21.79
CA PHE A 287 0.67 22.65 -20.82
C PHE A 287 -0.81 22.83 -21.14
N ASN A 288 -1.57 23.30 -20.17
CA ASN A 288 -2.95 23.75 -20.36
C ASN A 288 -3.00 25.27 -20.43
N VAL A 289 -3.93 25.80 -21.22
CA VAL A 289 -4.19 27.25 -21.27
C VAL A 289 -5.31 27.59 -20.32
N VAL A 290 -5.06 28.55 -19.44
CA VAL A 290 -6.05 29.09 -18.51
C VAL A 290 -6.45 30.48 -18.97
N THR A 291 -7.75 30.76 -19.05
CA THR A 291 -8.28 32.09 -19.36
C THR A 291 -8.94 32.67 -18.12
N ASP A 292 -8.47 33.83 -17.65
CA ASP A 292 -9.12 34.56 -16.57
C ASP A 292 -10.44 35.17 -17.10
N ARG A 293 -11.55 34.86 -16.43
CA ARG A 293 -12.89 35.31 -16.85
C ARG A 293 -13.09 36.83 -16.77
N ARG A 294 -12.29 37.51 -15.94
CA ARG A 294 -12.45 38.94 -15.62
C ARG A 294 -11.85 39.85 -16.68
N ASN A 295 -10.69 39.47 -17.21
CA ASN A 295 -9.91 40.29 -18.14
C ASN A 295 -9.59 39.57 -19.46
N HIS A 296 -10.05 38.33 -19.63
CA HIS A 296 -9.78 37.46 -20.79
C HIS A 296 -8.29 37.25 -21.07
N THR A 297 -7.43 37.43 -20.05
CA THR A 297 -6.00 37.16 -20.20
C THR A 297 -5.75 35.67 -20.14
N GLN A 298 -4.84 35.21 -21.00
CA GLN A 298 -4.46 33.80 -21.08
C GLN A 298 -3.08 33.57 -20.47
N ARG A 299 -2.95 32.48 -19.73
CA ARG A 299 -1.70 32.03 -19.11
C ARG A 299 -1.56 30.52 -19.24
N ALA A 300 -0.33 30.02 -19.17
CA ALA A 300 -0.08 28.58 -19.17
C ALA A 300 -0.09 28.02 -17.74
N THR A 301 -0.65 26.82 -17.57
CA THR A 301 -0.66 26.04 -16.32
C THR A 301 -0.38 24.57 -16.58
N ASN A 302 -0.15 23.79 -15.52
CA ASN A 302 0.22 22.37 -15.59
C ASN A 302 1.36 22.09 -16.57
N ILE A 303 2.38 22.94 -16.55
CA ILE A 303 3.50 22.85 -17.49
C ILE A 303 4.36 21.64 -17.13
N MET A 304 4.61 20.80 -18.13
CA MET A 304 5.43 19.60 -18.06
C MET A 304 6.41 19.59 -19.23
N LEU A 305 7.61 19.07 -19.01
CA LEU A 305 8.57 18.82 -20.07
C LEU A 305 8.11 17.66 -20.96
N ASP A 306 8.22 17.83 -22.27
CA ASP A 306 7.95 16.77 -23.25
C ASP A 306 9.23 15.97 -23.56
N ASP A 307 9.11 14.66 -23.67
CA ASP A 307 10.24 13.76 -23.93
C ASP A 307 10.94 14.03 -25.27
N SER A 308 10.23 14.54 -26.28
CA SER A 308 10.84 14.89 -27.58
C SER A 308 11.86 16.03 -27.45
N SER A 309 11.75 16.84 -26.40
CA SER A 309 12.69 17.92 -26.10
C SER A 309 14.13 17.42 -25.97
N PHE A 310 14.33 16.22 -25.42
CA PHE A 310 15.66 15.66 -25.23
C PHE A 310 16.36 15.36 -26.56
N THR A 311 15.60 14.83 -27.52
CA THR A 311 16.09 14.46 -28.84
C THR A 311 16.31 15.67 -29.74
N GLU A 312 15.43 16.68 -29.70
CA GLU A 312 15.57 17.87 -30.54
C GLU A 312 16.69 18.80 -30.07
N ASN A 313 16.88 18.92 -28.75
CA ASN A 313 17.89 19.82 -28.17
C ASN A 313 19.28 19.17 -28.09
N ASN A 314 19.45 17.93 -28.57
CA ASN A 314 20.69 17.14 -28.46
C ASN A 314 21.26 17.13 -27.02
N GLU A 315 20.38 16.97 -26.04
CA GLU A 315 20.77 16.93 -24.64
C GLU A 315 21.60 15.66 -24.34
N GLN A 316 22.77 15.82 -23.74
CA GLN A 316 23.61 14.68 -23.37
C GLN A 316 23.07 13.98 -22.13
N ARG A 317 22.30 12.93 -22.35
CA ARG A 317 21.72 12.11 -21.29
C ARG A 317 22.61 10.92 -20.95
N GLU A 318 22.82 10.71 -19.66
CA GLU A 318 23.55 9.59 -19.09
C GLU A 318 22.58 8.62 -18.44
N THR A 319 22.98 7.35 -18.39
CA THR A 319 22.19 6.29 -17.76
C THR A 319 22.84 5.80 -16.47
N GLY A 320 22.03 5.29 -15.55
CA GLY A 320 22.54 4.76 -14.30
C GLY A 320 21.46 4.08 -13.47
N THR A 321 21.87 3.58 -12.31
CA THR A 321 20.98 2.91 -11.37
C THR A 321 21.02 3.62 -10.03
N VAL A 322 19.86 3.79 -9.40
CA VAL A 322 19.73 4.44 -8.10
C VAL A 322 20.43 3.60 -7.03
N ALA A 323 21.49 4.15 -6.45
CA ALA A 323 22.32 3.47 -5.47
C ALA A 323 21.86 3.69 -4.03
N ALA A 324 21.30 4.86 -3.75
CA ALA A 324 20.78 5.21 -2.44
C ALA A 324 19.67 6.26 -2.55
N VAL A 325 18.65 6.12 -1.71
CA VAL A 325 17.53 7.06 -1.59
C VAL A 325 17.48 7.53 -0.14
N LYS A 326 17.36 8.84 0.06
CA LYS A 326 17.24 9.50 1.37
C LYS A 326 16.07 10.48 1.35
N GLU A 327 15.76 11.11 2.48
CA GLU A 327 14.69 12.11 2.56
C GLU A 327 14.98 13.32 1.66
N GLY A 328 14.24 13.44 0.55
CA GLY A 328 14.29 14.57 -0.37
C GLY A 328 15.36 14.49 -1.48
N PHE A 329 16.27 13.51 -1.43
CA PHE A 329 17.35 13.38 -2.41
C PHE A 329 17.86 11.94 -2.55
N GLY A 330 18.62 11.67 -3.60
CA GLY A 330 19.23 10.37 -3.83
C GLY A 330 20.60 10.44 -4.50
N PHE A 331 21.20 9.26 -4.69
CA PHE A 331 22.46 9.07 -5.39
C PHE A 331 22.30 8.03 -6.50
N ILE A 332 22.76 8.37 -7.70
CA ILE A 332 22.76 7.50 -8.87
C ILE A 332 24.19 6.96 -9.07
N LYS A 333 24.30 5.65 -9.29
CA LYS A 333 25.50 5.01 -9.80
C LYS A 333 25.43 5.04 -11.33
N CYS A 334 26.27 5.86 -11.94
CA CYS A 334 26.31 6.04 -13.38
C CYS A 334 26.84 4.79 -14.09
N ALA A 335 26.39 4.57 -15.32
CA ALA A 335 26.99 3.59 -16.22
C ALA A 335 28.33 4.09 -16.78
N ASP A 336 28.40 5.39 -17.10
CA ASP A 336 29.53 6.00 -17.80
C ASP A 336 30.51 6.75 -16.88
N ARG A 337 30.26 6.78 -15.56
CA ARG A 337 31.10 7.49 -14.57
C ARG A 337 31.35 6.69 -13.30
N GLU A 338 32.54 6.87 -12.73
CA GLU A 338 32.91 6.29 -11.43
C GLU A 338 32.25 6.99 -10.24
N ALA A 339 32.08 8.31 -10.33
CA ALA A 339 31.49 9.12 -9.27
C ALA A 339 29.98 8.89 -9.19
N ARG A 340 29.45 8.83 -7.97
CA ARG A 340 28.01 8.80 -7.74
C ARG A 340 27.43 10.19 -7.91
N MET A 341 26.34 10.29 -8.67
CA MET A 341 25.68 11.55 -8.96
C MET A 341 24.58 11.82 -7.96
N PHE A 342 24.64 13.00 -7.34
CA PHE A 342 23.59 13.47 -6.45
C PHE A 342 22.41 13.99 -7.29
N PHE A 343 21.18 13.68 -6.89
CA PHE A 343 19.97 14.28 -7.45
C PHE A 343 18.98 14.63 -6.35
N HIS A 344 18.20 15.70 -6.55
CA HIS A 344 17.11 16.09 -5.66
C HIS A 344 15.78 15.57 -6.21
N PHE A 345 14.80 15.25 -5.35
CA PHE A 345 13.50 14.72 -5.81
C PHE A 345 12.68 15.72 -6.65
N SER A 346 12.97 17.02 -6.55
CA SER A 346 12.36 18.03 -7.44
C SER A 346 12.74 17.85 -8.91
N GLU A 347 13.87 17.18 -9.19
CA GLU A 347 14.36 16.94 -10.55
C GLU A 347 13.78 15.68 -11.18
N LEU A 348 12.85 14.98 -10.52
CA LEU A 348 12.18 13.81 -11.07
C LEU A 348 11.09 14.23 -12.07
N LEU A 349 11.14 13.65 -13.27
CA LEU A 349 10.17 13.90 -14.33
C LEU A 349 8.91 13.04 -14.16
N ASP A 350 9.08 11.77 -13.82
CA ASP A 350 7.98 10.80 -13.70
C ASP A 350 7.22 10.89 -12.38
N GLU A 351 6.00 10.37 -12.39
CA GLU A 351 5.18 10.23 -11.19
C GLU A 351 5.65 9.05 -10.32
N GLY A 352 5.68 9.26 -9.00
CA GLY A 352 5.90 8.21 -8.00
C GLY A 352 7.30 8.13 -7.43
N ASP A 353 7.43 7.40 -6.32
CA ASP A 353 8.68 7.27 -5.57
C ASP A 353 9.75 6.51 -6.35
N VAL A 354 10.99 6.94 -6.15
CA VAL A 354 12.18 6.27 -6.69
C VAL A 354 12.68 5.27 -5.66
N HIS A 355 12.94 4.05 -6.11
CA HIS A 355 13.47 2.99 -5.26
C HIS A 355 14.94 2.72 -5.56
N ILE A 356 15.62 2.09 -4.60
CA ILE A 356 16.97 1.57 -4.81
C ILE A 356 16.90 0.52 -5.92
N SER A 357 17.91 0.52 -6.80
CA SER A 357 17.98 -0.33 -7.99
C SER A 357 17.06 0.06 -9.15
N ASP A 358 16.33 1.17 -9.06
CA ASP A 358 15.62 1.71 -10.22
C ASP A 358 16.64 2.24 -11.25
N GLU A 359 16.37 1.94 -12.52
CA GLU A 359 17.14 2.42 -13.65
C GLU A 359 16.66 3.80 -14.07
N VAL A 360 17.58 4.70 -14.35
CA VAL A 360 17.28 6.10 -14.61
C VAL A 360 18.15 6.67 -15.73
N GLU A 361 17.58 7.63 -16.43
CA GLU A 361 18.23 8.50 -17.41
C GLU A 361 18.21 9.94 -16.89
N PHE A 362 19.32 10.65 -16.99
CA PHE A 362 19.47 11.98 -16.40
C PHE A 362 20.51 12.80 -17.13
N THR A 363 20.54 14.10 -16.86
CA THR A 363 21.53 15.01 -17.43
C THR A 363 22.42 15.55 -16.33
N VAL A 364 23.72 15.62 -16.58
CA VAL A 364 24.69 16.05 -15.59
C VAL A 364 25.06 17.52 -15.80
N VAL A 365 24.91 18.30 -14.74
CA VAL A 365 25.26 19.72 -14.70
C VAL A 365 26.17 20.03 -13.51
N GLN A 366 26.90 21.12 -13.57
CA GLN A 366 27.63 21.64 -12.41
C GLN A 366 26.64 22.30 -11.44
N ASP A 367 26.77 21.99 -10.15
CA ASP A 367 25.93 22.53 -9.09
C ASP A 367 26.08 24.07 -9.05
N PRO A 368 24.99 24.84 -9.23
CA PRO A 368 25.03 26.29 -9.15
C PRO A 368 25.52 26.82 -7.80
N ALA A 369 25.35 26.05 -6.72
CA ALA A 369 25.83 26.39 -5.39
C ALA A 369 27.30 26.00 -5.17
N SER A 370 27.83 25.07 -5.96
CA SER A 370 29.21 24.59 -5.85
C SER A 370 29.75 24.11 -7.19
N VAL A 371 30.54 24.96 -7.85
CA VAL A 371 31.13 24.67 -9.19
C VAL A 371 31.98 23.39 -9.22
N GLN A 372 32.48 22.93 -8.06
CA GLN A 372 33.26 21.69 -7.95
C GLN A 372 32.41 20.41 -7.87
N ARG A 373 31.09 20.52 -7.74
CA ARG A 373 30.19 19.36 -7.64
C ARG A 373 29.35 19.26 -8.89
N SER A 374 29.20 18.05 -9.40
CA SER A 374 28.26 17.77 -10.48
C SER A 374 27.02 17.09 -9.89
N ILE A 375 25.85 17.47 -10.38
CA ILE A 375 24.55 16.93 -9.97
C ILE A 375 23.78 16.42 -11.19
N ALA A 376 22.89 15.47 -10.95
CA ALA A 376 21.95 14.97 -11.94
C ALA A 376 20.64 15.76 -11.84
N ILE A 377 20.19 16.28 -12.98
CA ILE A 377 18.92 16.98 -13.16
C ILE A 377 18.06 16.22 -14.18
N ARG A 378 16.76 16.57 -14.27
CA ARG A 378 15.81 15.98 -15.22
C ARG A 378 15.87 14.44 -15.20
N VAL A 379 15.76 13.85 -14.01
CA VAL A 379 15.88 12.42 -13.80
C VAL A 379 14.59 11.72 -14.23
N LYS A 380 14.70 10.81 -15.20
CA LYS A 380 13.62 9.98 -15.73
C LYS A 380 13.86 8.52 -15.35
N LYS A 381 12.81 7.78 -15.00
CA LYS A 381 12.87 6.33 -14.76
C LYS A 381 12.86 5.58 -16.10
N LEU A 382 13.66 4.53 -16.16
CA LEU A 382 13.73 3.61 -17.29
C LEU A 382 13.16 2.24 -16.90
N PRO A 383 12.64 1.47 -17.86
CA PRO A 383 12.31 0.06 -17.66
C PRO A 383 13.55 -0.73 -17.19
N LYS A 384 13.34 -1.75 -16.36
CA LYS A 384 14.42 -2.62 -15.88
C LYS A 384 15.10 -3.35 -17.04
N GLY A 385 16.43 -3.39 -17.05
CA GLY A 385 17.26 -4.00 -18.09
C GLY A 385 17.66 -3.06 -19.23
N THR A 386 17.35 -1.77 -19.14
CA THR A 386 17.73 -0.75 -20.13
C THR A 386 19.15 -0.24 -19.91
N VAL A 387 19.60 -0.18 -18.66
CA VAL A 387 20.92 0.35 -18.28
C VAL A 387 21.97 -0.74 -18.43
N ILE A 388 22.77 -0.60 -19.48
CA ILE A 388 23.86 -1.53 -19.79
C ILE A 388 25.17 -0.93 -19.27
N PHE A 389 25.72 -1.54 -18.20
CA PHE A 389 27.00 -1.16 -17.59
C PHE A 389 28.23 -1.70 -18.33
N GLU A 390 28.05 -2.82 -19.05
CA GLU A 390 29.12 -3.55 -19.72
C GLU A 390 28.67 -4.00 -21.11
N ILE A 391 29.54 -3.81 -22.11
CA ILE A 391 29.28 -4.22 -23.50
C ILE A 391 29.93 -5.59 -23.69
N ILE A 392 29.13 -6.63 -23.76
CA ILE A 392 29.60 -8.01 -23.96
C ILE A 392 29.95 -8.22 -25.44
N GLY A 393 31.19 -8.59 -25.72
CA GLY A 393 31.63 -8.99 -27.05
C GLY A 393 30.95 -10.29 -27.49
N SER A 394 30.61 -10.39 -28.78
CA SER A 394 29.95 -11.56 -29.36
C SER A 394 30.87 -12.78 -29.48
N GLU A 395 32.18 -12.59 -29.36
CA GLU A 395 33.18 -13.64 -29.48
C GLU A 395 33.37 -14.39 -28.16
N THR A 396 33.42 -15.72 -28.25
CA THR A 396 33.77 -16.61 -27.14
C THR A 396 35.24 -16.99 -27.24
N PHE A 397 35.99 -16.80 -26.16
CA PHE A 397 37.39 -17.15 -26.03
C PHE A 397 37.53 -18.39 -25.14
N VAL A 398 38.62 -19.13 -25.34
CA VAL A 398 39.03 -20.24 -24.47
C VAL A 398 40.36 -19.86 -23.83
N GLY A 399 40.50 -20.11 -22.53
CA GLY A 399 41.70 -19.79 -21.78
C GLY A 399 41.87 -20.65 -20.54
N GLU A 400 43.01 -20.51 -19.88
CA GLU A 400 43.39 -21.24 -18.67
C GLU A 400 43.32 -20.29 -17.46
N VAL A 401 42.74 -20.76 -16.36
CA VAL A 401 42.61 -19.97 -15.13
C VAL A 401 43.96 -19.89 -14.41
N GLU A 402 44.60 -18.73 -14.44
CA GLU A 402 45.88 -18.49 -13.76
C GLU A 402 45.68 -18.23 -12.26
N LYS A 403 44.60 -17.54 -11.89
CA LYS A 403 44.33 -17.13 -10.51
C LYS A 403 42.85 -17.10 -10.23
N ILE A 404 42.42 -17.69 -9.12
CA ILE A 404 41.04 -17.61 -8.65
C ILE A 404 40.82 -16.42 -7.70
N PRO A 405 39.63 -15.79 -7.69
CA PRO A 405 39.31 -14.73 -6.74
C PRO A 405 39.24 -15.28 -5.31
N LEU A 406 39.90 -14.61 -4.35
CA LEU A 406 40.00 -15.05 -2.95
C LEU A 406 38.64 -15.14 -2.24
N ASN A 407 37.65 -14.35 -2.69
CA ASN A 407 36.29 -14.30 -2.14
C ASN A 407 35.32 -15.20 -2.92
N MET A 408 35.67 -16.47 -3.11
CA MET A 408 34.72 -17.47 -3.58
C MET A 408 33.70 -17.79 -2.46
N TRP A 409 32.44 -17.41 -2.71
CA TRP A 409 31.24 -17.63 -1.90
C TRP A 409 31.07 -16.80 -0.61
N GLY A 410 30.31 -15.71 -0.74
CA GLY A 410 29.27 -15.35 0.25
C GLY A 410 29.71 -14.73 1.56
N ARG A 411 30.99 -14.38 1.77
CA ARG A 411 31.34 -13.48 2.87
C ARG A 411 31.06 -12.04 2.44
N SER A 412 30.12 -11.39 3.12
CA SER A 412 29.84 -9.96 2.96
C SER A 412 31.15 -9.18 2.94
N PRO A 413 31.30 -8.15 2.07
CA PRO A 413 32.56 -7.43 1.94
C PRO A 413 32.98 -6.86 3.31
N GLY A 414 34.02 -7.46 3.89
CA GLY A 414 34.73 -6.88 5.03
C GLY A 414 35.29 -5.53 4.59
N ARG A 415 35.34 -4.57 5.51
CA ARG A 415 35.79 -3.18 5.29
C ARG A 415 37.28 -3.05 4.94
N ASN A 416 37.79 -3.76 3.94
CA ASN A 416 39.13 -3.54 3.39
C ASN A 416 39.07 -3.45 1.87
N HIS A 417 39.46 -2.28 1.38
CA HIS A 417 39.13 -1.77 0.05
C HIS A 417 40.30 -1.97 -0.92
N ASN A 418 40.80 -3.21 -1.07
CA ASN A 418 41.86 -3.53 -2.04
C ASN A 418 41.26 -4.29 -3.24
N ARG A 419 40.83 -3.52 -4.25
CA ARG A 419 40.07 -3.99 -5.44
C ARG A 419 40.81 -4.99 -6.33
N GLU A 420 42.14 -5.09 -6.27
CA GLU A 420 42.95 -6.02 -7.08
C GLU A 420 43.00 -7.46 -6.53
N HIS A 421 42.69 -7.66 -5.24
CA HIS A 421 42.79 -9.00 -4.62
C HIS A 421 41.49 -9.81 -4.72
N ASP A 422 40.41 -9.20 -5.21
CA ASP A 422 39.07 -9.81 -5.32
C ASP A 422 38.75 -10.31 -6.75
N LEU A 423 39.69 -10.19 -7.67
CA LEU A 423 39.54 -10.59 -9.07
C LEU A 423 40.38 -11.84 -9.37
N GLY A 424 39.80 -12.75 -10.14
CA GLY A 424 40.52 -13.85 -10.78
C GLY A 424 41.14 -13.41 -12.10
N CYS A 425 42.08 -14.20 -12.63
CA CYS A 425 42.76 -13.97 -13.90
C CYS A 425 42.66 -15.22 -14.78
N ILE A 426 42.35 -15.00 -16.07
CA ILE A 426 42.37 -16.03 -17.11
C ILE A 426 43.42 -15.60 -18.15
N ILE A 427 44.31 -16.52 -18.51
CA ILE A 427 45.24 -16.36 -19.64
C ILE A 427 44.57 -16.96 -20.87
N TYR A 428 44.49 -16.21 -21.95
CA TYR A 428 43.93 -16.68 -23.22
C TYR A 428 44.79 -16.24 -24.39
N GLU A 429 44.62 -16.90 -25.53
CA GLU A 429 45.35 -16.57 -26.75
C GLU A 429 44.45 -15.83 -27.74
N ARG A 430 44.91 -14.68 -28.22
CA ARG A 430 44.26 -13.87 -29.26
C ARG A 430 45.28 -13.51 -30.33
N ASP A 431 44.99 -13.83 -31.59
CA ASP A 431 45.85 -13.53 -32.75
C ASP A 431 47.32 -13.99 -32.60
N GLY A 432 47.56 -15.09 -31.87
CA GLY A 432 48.90 -15.62 -31.60
C GLY A 432 49.65 -14.94 -30.45
N ALA A 433 49.03 -14.01 -29.73
CA ALA A 433 49.54 -13.40 -28.52
C ALA A 433 48.79 -13.89 -27.28
N ARG A 434 49.52 -14.16 -26.19
CA ARG A 434 48.93 -14.48 -24.89
C ARG A 434 48.54 -13.20 -24.17
N GLU A 435 47.26 -13.05 -23.87
CA GLU A 435 46.68 -11.95 -23.12
C GLU A 435 46.10 -12.45 -21.80
N THR A 436 45.94 -11.54 -20.84
CA THR A 436 45.30 -11.84 -19.55
C THR A 436 44.06 -10.98 -19.38
N VAL A 437 43.02 -11.58 -18.82
CA VAL A 437 41.75 -10.90 -18.54
C VAL A 437 41.29 -11.20 -17.12
N ALA A 438 40.83 -10.16 -16.42
CA ALA A 438 40.32 -10.28 -15.07
C ALA A 438 38.85 -10.72 -15.06
N PHE A 439 38.44 -11.48 -14.04
CA PHE A 439 37.05 -11.87 -13.85
C PHE A 439 36.58 -11.79 -12.40
N HIS A 440 35.27 -11.65 -12.22
CA HIS A 440 34.64 -11.67 -10.91
C HIS A 440 34.03 -13.04 -10.60
N ALA A 441 33.99 -13.41 -9.32
CA ALA A 441 33.37 -14.66 -8.84
C ALA A 441 31.85 -14.76 -9.12
N LYS A 442 31.18 -13.64 -9.44
CA LYS A 442 29.75 -13.61 -9.81
C LYS A 442 29.50 -14.04 -11.26
N ASP A 443 30.52 -14.01 -12.10
CA ASP A 443 30.40 -14.25 -13.55
C ASP A 443 30.80 -15.70 -13.93
N THR A 444 30.92 -16.57 -12.92
CA THR A 444 31.23 -18.01 -13.05
C THR A 444 30.03 -18.86 -12.64
N ASP A 445 29.95 -20.10 -13.17
CA ASP A 445 28.92 -21.05 -12.73
C ASP A 445 29.16 -21.51 -11.28
N LEU A 446 28.20 -21.24 -10.40
CA LEU A 446 28.24 -21.66 -8.99
C LEU A 446 28.21 -23.18 -8.82
N LYS A 447 27.69 -23.92 -9.81
CA LYS A 447 27.63 -25.40 -9.79
C LYS A 447 28.96 -26.03 -10.14
N VAL A 448 29.73 -25.40 -11.04
CA VAL A 448 31.05 -25.86 -11.50
C VAL A 448 32.03 -24.68 -11.45
N PRO A 449 32.50 -24.33 -10.23
CA PRO A 449 33.40 -23.20 -10.05
C PRO A 449 34.77 -23.49 -10.68
N PRO A 450 35.38 -22.52 -11.39
CA PRO A 450 36.73 -22.68 -11.95
C PRO A 450 37.78 -22.79 -10.84
N GLU A 451 38.74 -23.70 -11.01
CA GLU A 451 39.95 -23.81 -10.19
C GLU A 451 41.19 -23.39 -11.00
N GLU A 452 42.31 -23.10 -10.31
CA GLU A 452 43.57 -22.76 -10.97
C GLU A 452 44.04 -23.91 -11.86
N GLY A 453 44.30 -23.61 -13.14
CA GLY A 453 44.67 -24.57 -14.18
C GLY A 453 43.49 -25.20 -14.95
N ASP A 454 42.23 -24.86 -14.62
CA ASP A 454 41.08 -25.32 -15.42
C ASP A 454 41.03 -24.57 -16.77
N GLU A 455 40.69 -25.28 -17.86
CA GLU A 455 40.33 -24.65 -19.13
C GLU A 455 38.89 -24.12 -19.06
N VAL A 456 38.68 -22.88 -19.46
CA VAL A 456 37.40 -22.18 -19.39
C VAL A 456 37.07 -21.52 -20.72
N SER A 457 35.79 -21.54 -21.12
CA SER A 457 35.26 -20.65 -22.15
C SER A 457 34.60 -19.43 -21.52
N PHE A 458 34.78 -18.26 -22.13
CA PHE A 458 34.26 -17.00 -21.62
C PHE A 458 34.05 -15.97 -22.74
N ASN A 459 33.29 -14.91 -22.47
CA ASN A 459 33.18 -13.73 -23.32
C ASN A 459 33.94 -12.56 -22.68
N ILE A 460 34.39 -11.61 -23.50
CA ILE A 460 35.03 -10.39 -23.00
C ILE A 460 34.01 -9.26 -23.03
N ALA A 461 33.75 -8.66 -21.87
CA ALA A 461 32.92 -7.49 -21.71
C ALA A 461 33.76 -6.25 -21.45
N GLU A 462 33.50 -5.17 -22.17
CA GLU A 462 34.10 -3.87 -21.89
C GLU A 462 33.19 -3.10 -20.93
N ILE A 463 33.72 -2.75 -19.76
CA ILE A 463 32.99 -1.95 -18.78
C ILE A 463 33.03 -0.48 -19.23
N LYS A 464 31.86 0.11 -19.48
CA LYS A 464 31.76 1.49 -20.01
C LYS A 464 32.44 2.54 -19.14
N ARG A 465 32.40 2.37 -17.80
CA ARG A 465 32.88 3.37 -16.83
C ARG A 465 34.40 3.59 -16.83
N ASP A 466 35.18 2.52 -17.01
CA ASP A 466 36.64 2.50 -16.82
C ASP A 466 37.36 2.00 -18.08
N LYS A 467 36.60 1.60 -19.12
CA LYS A 467 37.09 0.99 -20.36
C LYS A 467 37.97 -0.24 -20.11
N THR A 468 37.78 -0.89 -18.97
CA THR A 468 38.49 -2.13 -18.67
C THR A 468 37.74 -3.31 -19.26
N SER A 469 38.50 -4.28 -19.75
CA SER A 469 37.97 -5.54 -20.26
C SER A 469 37.91 -6.55 -19.13
N MET A 470 36.76 -7.20 -18.95
CA MET A 470 36.55 -8.28 -17.99
C MET A 470 35.97 -9.52 -18.67
N ALA A 471 36.32 -10.70 -18.15
CA ALA A 471 35.74 -11.95 -18.61
C ALA A 471 34.41 -12.21 -17.90
N VAL A 472 33.39 -12.52 -18.70
CA VAL A 472 32.01 -12.81 -18.28
C VAL A 472 31.52 -14.10 -18.92
N ASN A 473 30.44 -14.70 -18.40
CA ASN A 473 29.89 -15.99 -18.86
C ASN A 473 30.93 -17.11 -18.83
N ILE A 474 31.66 -17.24 -17.71
CA ILE A 474 32.76 -18.20 -17.61
C ILE A 474 32.22 -19.59 -17.31
N SER A 475 32.52 -20.54 -18.19
CA SER A 475 32.17 -21.95 -18.02
C SER A 475 33.40 -22.84 -18.18
N VAL A 476 33.59 -23.76 -17.23
CA VAL A 476 34.69 -24.73 -17.25
C VAL A 476 34.48 -25.77 -18.35
N LEU A 477 35.47 -25.92 -19.22
CA LEU A 477 35.53 -26.92 -20.28
C LEU A 477 36.29 -28.15 -19.76
N ASP A 478 35.57 -29.28 -19.66
CA ASP A 478 36.09 -30.62 -19.38
C ASP A 478 37.19 -30.77 -18.30
N ARG A 479 36.77 -30.83 -17.04
CA ARG A 479 37.55 -31.52 -16.01
C ARG A 479 37.70 -32.99 -16.40
N THR A 480 38.92 -33.49 -16.50
CA THR A 480 39.17 -34.93 -16.56
C THR A 480 38.82 -35.55 -15.20
N PHE A 481 37.55 -35.94 -15.03
CA PHE A 481 37.09 -36.61 -13.81
C PHE A 481 37.64 -38.04 -13.75
N ASP A 482 38.03 -38.47 -12.55
CA ASP A 482 38.32 -39.87 -12.23
C ASP A 482 37.10 -40.74 -12.66
N PRO A 483 37.31 -41.97 -13.18
CA PRO A 483 36.24 -42.81 -13.71
C PRO A 483 35.12 -42.98 -12.67
N SER A 484 33.86 -42.92 -13.13
CA SER A 484 32.69 -43.01 -12.27
C SER A 484 32.76 -44.25 -11.37
N LYS A 485 32.56 -44.03 -10.07
CA LYS A 485 32.54 -45.09 -9.06
C LYS A 485 31.11 -45.33 -8.62
N ARG A 486 30.84 -46.56 -8.17
CA ARG A 486 29.54 -46.97 -7.65
C ARG A 486 29.62 -47.21 -6.16
N GLY A 487 28.49 -47.03 -5.50
CA GLY A 487 28.38 -47.22 -4.07
C GLY A 487 26.95 -47.12 -3.59
N TYR A 488 26.81 -46.99 -2.27
CA TYR A 488 25.54 -46.98 -1.58
C TYR A 488 25.44 -45.78 -0.66
N VAL A 489 24.24 -45.25 -0.47
CA VAL A 489 24.01 -44.19 0.53
C VAL A 489 24.15 -44.79 1.93
N ALA A 490 25.21 -44.45 2.66
CA ALA A 490 25.47 -45.01 3.98
C ALA A 490 24.73 -44.25 5.08
N VAL A 491 24.81 -42.92 5.05
CA VAL A 491 24.25 -42.03 6.09
C VAL A 491 23.74 -40.74 5.45
N LEU A 492 22.57 -40.29 5.87
CA LEU A 492 21.99 -38.99 5.51
C LEU A 492 21.82 -38.11 6.74
N LYS A 493 22.21 -36.83 6.63
CA LYS A 493 22.10 -35.79 7.66
C LYS A 493 21.45 -34.54 7.07
N GLU A 494 21.20 -33.51 7.87
CA GLU A 494 20.40 -32.34 7.43
C GLU A 494 20.88 -31.64 6.14
N SER A 495 22.18 -31.62 5.84
CA SER A 495 22.73 -30.91 4.67
C SER A 495 23.78 -31.70 3.86
N PHE A 496 24.10 -32.92 4.29
CA PHE A 496 25.16 -33.73 3.69
C PHE A 496 24.93 -35.21 3.96
N GLY A 497 25.67 -36.07 3.26
CA GLY A 497 25.66 -37.50 3.50
C GLY A 497 27.03 -38.15 3.31
N PHE A 498 27.04 -39.46 3.53
CA PHE A 498 28.19 -40.31 3.27
C PHE A 498 27.78 -41.45 2.34
N LEU A 499 28.59 -41.70 1.34
CA LEU A 499 28.47 -42.83 0.43
C LEU A 499 29.46 -43.90 0.82
N GLU A 500 29.01 -45.14 0.88
CA GLU A 500 29.85 -46.32 1.02
C GLU A 500 30.25 -46.83 -0.36
N THR A 501 31.50 -47.22 -0.55
CA THR A 501 31.99 -47.79 -1.81
C THR A 501 31.36 -49.16 -2.09
N GLU A 502 31.35 -49.61 -3.35
CA GLU A 502 30.92 -50.97 -3.73
C GLU A 502 31.68 -52.08 -2.98
N GLU A 503 32.94 -51.83 -2.61
CA GLU A 503 33.77 -52.79 -1.86
C GLU A 503 33.55 -52.76 -0.34
N HIS A 504 32.65 -51.90 0.14
CA HIS A 504 32.33 -51.73 1.57
C HIS A 504 33.55 -51.41 2.46
N ASP A 505 34.60 -50.83 1.88
CA ASP A 505 35.90 -50.63 2.53
C ASP A 505 36.09 -49.20 3.07
N ARG A 506 35.37 -48.22 2.51
CA ARG A 506 35.53 -46.79 2.80
C ARG A 506 34.23 -46.02 2.67
N GLU A 507 34.16 -44.89 3.36
CA GLU A 507 33.13 -43.87 3.17
C GLU A 507 33.66 -42.64 2.44
N VAL A 508 32.80 -42.03 1.64
CA VAL A 508 33.06 -40.83 0.85
C VAL A 508 32.04 -39.78 1.23
N PHE A 509 32.50 -38.59 1.60
CA PHE A 509 31.64 -37.47 1.97
C PHE A 509 30.98 -36.87 0.72
N PHE A 510 29.71 -36.46 0.79
CA PHE A 510 29.08 -35.65 -0.25
C PHE A 510 28.14 -34.59 0.34
N HIS A 511 28.08 -33.43 -0.32
CA HIS A 511 27.13 -32.38 0.01
C HIS A 511 25.87 -32.52 -0.85
N TYR A 512 24.70 -32.15 -0.33
CA TYR A 512 23.44 -32.26 -1.08
C TYR A 512 23.39 -31.44 -2.37
N SER A 513 24.20 -30.37 -2.47
CA SER A 513 24.34 -29.61 -3.73
C SER A 513 25.04 -30.39 -4.85
N GLN A 514 25.70 -31.51 -4.54
CA GLN A 514 26.38 -32.38 -5.50
C GLN A 514 25.50 -33.56 -5.93
N PHE A 515 24.27 -33.67 -5.40
CA PHE A 515 23.31 -34.68 -5.80
C PHE A 515 22.47 -34.18 -6.98
N ASP A 516 22.42 -34.99 -8.04
CA ASP A 516 21.64 -34.73 -9.26
C ASP A 516 20.24 -35.32 -9.10
N GLY A 517 19.37 -34.59 -8.40
CA GLY A 517 17.98 -34.99 -8.13
C GLY A 517 17.38 -34.31 -6.90
N GLU A 518 16.18 -34.72 -6.51
CA GLU A 518 15.54 -34.26 -5.28
C GLU A 518 16.08 -34.98 -4.05
N VAL A 519 16.60 -34.23 -3.07
CA VAL A 519 17.18 -34.78 -1.82
C VAL A 519 16.18 -35.68 -1.07
N ASN A 520 14.87 -35.39 -1.16
CA ASN A 520 13.81 -36.18 -0.53
C ASN A 520 13.64 -37.60 -1.12
N ALA A 521 14.16 -37.83 -2.33
CA ALA A 521 14.13 -39.15 -2.95
C ALA A 521 15.25 -40.07 -2.44
N LEU A 522 16.27 -39.53 -1.75
CA LEU A 522 17.40 -40.30 -1.25
C LEU A 522 17.05 -41.06 0.04
N CYS A 523 17.23 -42.38 0.03
CA CYS A 523 17.11 -43.22 1.20
C CYS A 523 18.43 -43.93 1.52
N VAL A 524 18.62 -44.30 2.79
CA VAL A 524 19.79 -45.08 3.21
C VAL A 524 19.79 -46.45 2.53
N GLY A 525 20.91 -46.75 1.88
CA GLY A 525 21.18 -47.94 1.09
C GLY A 525 20.56 -47.95 -0.30
N ASP A 526 20.22 -46.78 -0.86
CA ASP A 526 20.05 -46.66 -2.30
C ASP A 526 21.39 -46.74 -3.02
N GLU A 527 21.38 -47.31 -4.22
CA GLU A 527 22.56 -47.43 -5.09
C GLU A 527 22.79 -46.11 -5.81
N VAL A 528 24.04 -45.65 -5.83
CA VAL A 528 24.44 -44.39 -6.46
C VAL A 528 25.70 -44.54 -7.29
N GLU A 529 25.80 -43.74 -8.34
CA GLU A 529 27.01 -43.51 -9.11
C GLU A 529 27.55 -42.11 -8.80
N PHE A 530 28.86 -41.98 -8.61
CA PHE A 530 29.51 -40.72 -8.24
C PHE A 530 30.95 -40.64 -8.74
N SER A 531 31.48 -39.44 -8.88
CA SER A 531 32.90 -39.20 -9.18
C SER A 531 33.66 -38.81 -7.92
N LEU A 532 34.87 -39.32 -7.74
CA LEU A 532 35.73 -38.92 -6.63
C LEU A 532 36.49 -37.64 -6.98
N ALA A 533 36.26 -36.59 -6.21
CA ALA A 533 37.03 -35.36 -6.25
C ALA A 533 37.92 -35.25 -5.01
N ARG A 534 39.17 -34.83 -5.23
CA ARG A 534 40.15 -34.66 -4.15
C ARG A 534 40.21 -33.21 -3.72
N LYS A 535 39.37 -32.85 -2.75
CA LYS A 535 39.37 -31.51 -2.15
C LYS A 535 40.34 -31.46 -0.96
N GLY A 536 41.63 -31.26 -1.26
CA GLY A 536 42.71 -31.25 -0.26
C GLY A 536 43.03 -32.64 0.31
N SER A 537 43.03 -32.79 1.65
CA SER A 537 43.36 -34.05 2.33
C SER A 537 42.19 -35.04 2.46
N LYS A 538 40.98 -34.67 2.03
CA LYS A 538 39.76 -35.50 2.14
C LYS A 538 39.14 -35.73 0.76
N ALA A 539 38.70 -36.98 0.52
CA ALA A 539 37.97 -37.34 -0.69
C ALA A 539 36.49 -36.95 -0.55
N SER A 540 35.94 -36.32 -1.59
CA SER A 540 34.53 -35.93 -1.69
C SER A 540 33.92 -36.57 -2.93
N ALA A 541 32.65 -36.96 -2.86
CA ALA A 541 31.89 -37.39 -4.02
C ALA A 541 31.26 -36.17 -4.68
N GLU A 542 31.38 -36.10 -5.99
CA GLU A 542 30.75 -35.10 -6.86
C GLU A 542 29.85 -35.80 -7.87
N ARG A 543 28.85 -35.06 -8.37
CA ARG A 543 27.88 -35.56 -9.38
C ARG A 543 27.21 -36.88 -8.96
N VAL A 544 26.75 -36.95 -7.72
CA VAL A 544 26.09 -38.12 -7.17
C VAL A 544 24.74 -38.30 -7.87
N LYS A 545 24.53 -39.47 -8.48
CA LYS A 545 23.31 -39.83 -9.21
C LYS A 545 22.73 -41.12 -8.64
N LEU A 546 21.40 -41.20 -8.54
CA LEU A 546 20.71 -42.42 -8.15
C LEU A 546 20.71 -43.43 -9.32
N ILE A 547 21.06 -44.68 -9.07
CA ILE A 547 21.00 -45.77 -10.06
C ILE A 547 19.94 -46.81 -9.68
N PRO A 548 19.39 -47.56 -10.65
CA PRO A 548 18.35 -48.56 -10.38
C PRO A 548 18.83 -49.64 -9.39
N LYS A 549 17.96 -50.05 -8.47
CA LYS A 549 18.26 -51.12 -7.50
C LYS A 549 18.56 -52.44 -8.22
N GLY A 550 19.66 -53.09 -7.86
CA GLY A 550 20.19 -54.30 -8.49
C GLY A 550 21.24 -54.05 -9.57
N THR A 551 21.74 -52.81 -9.72
CA THR A 551 22.85 -52.48 -10.62
C THR A 551 24.19 -52.94 -10.02
N ILE A 552 24.30 -52.90 -8.69
CA ILE A 552 25.42 -53.50 -7.95
C ILE A 552 25.03 -54.96 -7.58
N PRO A 553 25.86 -55.98 -7.90
CA PRO A 553 25.53 -57.38 -7.62
C PRO A 553 25.29 -57.66 -6.13
N ALA A 554 24.14 -58.25 -5.79
CA ALA A 554 23.82 -58.62 -4.41
C ALA A 554 24.71 -59.78 -3.90
N GLU A 555 25.13 -59.70 -2.64
CA GLU A 555 25.98 -60.71 -2.00
C GLU A 555 25.26 -62.07 -1.83
N LYS A 556 26.01 -63.17 -1.93
CA LYS A 556 25.46 -64.52 -1.73
C LYS A 556 25.35 -64.82 -0.23
N ILE A 557 24.12 -64.83 0.28
CA ILE A 557 23.81 -65.13 1.68
C ILE A 557 23.82 -66.66 1.91
N GLN A 558 24.58 -67.11 2.90
CA GLN A 558 24.60 -68.49 3.37
C GLN A 558 23.42 -68.75 4.32
N PRO A 559 22.76 -69.91 4.23
CA PRO A 559 21.67 -70.27 5.13
C PRO A 559 22.22 -70.63 6.52
N GLY A 560 21.67 -69.98 7.56
CA GLY A 560 22.05 -70.19 8.95
C GLY A 560 21.82 -68.91 9.75
N LEU A 561 21.45 -69.04 11.03
CA LEU A 561 21.37 -67.92 11.95
C LEU A 561 22.40 -68.17 13.06
N LEU A 562 23.47 -67.39 13.03
CA LEU A 562 24.54 -67.43 14.02
C LEU A 562 24.28 -66.38 15.08
N LYS A 563 24.68 -66.68 16.31
CA LYS A 563 24.71 -65.70 17.40
C LYS A 563 26.11 -65.14 17.51
N GLY A 564 26.23 -63.88 17.89
CA GLY A 564 27.52 -63.27 18.12
C GLY A 564 27.43 -62.04 18.99
N LYS A 565 28.60 -61.44 19.21
CA LYS A 565 28.78 -60.23 19.98
C LYS A 565 29.53 -59.20 19.17
N VAL A 566 29.09 -57.96 19.21
CA VAL A 566 29.75 -56.86 18.52
C VAL A 566 31.07 -56.57 19.24
N LEU A 567 32.20 -56.90 18.61
CA LEU A 567 33.52 -56.54 19.10
C LEU A 567 33.84 -55.07 18.83
N ARG A 568 33.41 -54.59 17.67
CA ARG A 568 33.67 -53.23 17.21
C ARG A 568 32.45 -52.67 16.48
N PRO A 569 31.91 -51.52 16.91
CA PRO A 569 30.78 -50.87 16.24
C PRO A 569 31.22 -50.21 14.92
N LEU A 570 30.26 -49.80 14.10
CA LEU A 570 30.53 -49.03 12.86
C LEU A 570 31.18 -47.67 13.16
N ARG A 571 31.98 -47.15 12.21
CA ARG A 571 32.67 -45.84 12.34
C ARG A 571 31.72 -44.65 12.52
N CYS A 572 30.49 -44.75 12.03
CA CYS A 572 29.46 -43.74 12.28
C CYS A 572 29.06 -43.65 13.76
N ILE A 573 29.20 -44.74 14.51
CA ILE A 573 28.88 -44.86 15.94
C ILE A 573 30.09 -44.49 16.80
N ASP A 574 31.28 -44.98 16.43
CA ASP A 574 32.56 -44.60 17.04
C ASP A 574 33.47 -43.93 15.99
N PRO A 575 33.47 -42.58 15.90
CA PRO A 575 34.28 -41.85 14.93
C PRO A 575 35.79 -41.86 15.22
N GLN A 576 36.23 -42.32 16.39
CA GLN A 576 37.65 -42.33 16.77
C GLN A 576 38.41 -43.52 16.17
N GLN A 577 37.70 -44.51 15.64
CA GLN A 577 38.32 -45.69 15.04
C GLN A 577 38.83 -45.45 13.61
N ALA A 578 39.84 -46.23 13.22
CA ALA A 578 40.48 -46.13 11.91
C ALA A 578 39.70 -46.88 10.82
N GLU A 579 39.14 -48.04 11.14
CA GLU A 579 38.43 -48.91 10.20
C GLU A 579 36.96 -48.54 10.05
N TYR A 580 36.47 -48.52 8.80
CA TYR A 580 35.10 -48.16 8.48
C TYR A 580 34.06 -49.22 8.92
N THR A 581 34.33 -50.49 8.60
CA THR A 581 33.43 -51.64 8.87
C THR A 581 33.37 -51.97 10.35
N GLY A 582 32.25 -52.44 10.89
CA GLY A 582 32.18 -53.01 12.23
C GLY A 582 32.72 -54.45 12.25
N LEU A 583 32.89 -55.03 13.45
CA LEU A 583 33.34 -56.42 13.63
C LEU A 583 32.45 -57.15 14.65
N ILE A 584 31.94 -58.32 14.26
CA ILE A 584 31.15 -59.22 15.11
C ILE A 584 31.95 -60.50 15.35
N GLN A 585 31.96 -60.99 16.57
CA GLN A 585 32.51 -62.29 16.93
C GLN A 585 31.36 -63.27 17.11
N GLU A 586 31.42 -64.40 16.42
CA GLU A 586 30.50 -65.51 16.61
C GLU A 586 30.63 -66.07 18.03
N ILE A 587 29.50 -66.44 18.63
CA ILE A 587 29.46 -67.18 19.89
C ILE A 587 28.95 -68.59 19.55
N SER A 588 29.80 -69.59 19.80
CA SER A 588 29.45 -71.00 19.59
C SER A 588 28.36 -71.44 20.57
N GLU A 589 27.66 -72.55 20.29
CA GLU A 589 26.58 -73.05 21.16
C GLU A 589 27.04 -73.37 22.60
N ASP A 590 28.33 -73.67 22.79
CA ASP A 590 28.97 -73.92 24.09
C ASP A 590 29.40 -72.65 24.83
N GLY A 591 29.11 -71.46 24.29
CA GLY A 591 29.47 -70.17 24.87
C GLY A 591 30.93 -69.76 24.66
N SER A 592 31.69 -70.50 23.85
CA SER A 592 33.06 -70.14 23.44
C SER A 592 33.07 -69.13 22.29
N ASP A 593 34.05 -68.23 22.35
CA ASP A 593 34.36 -67.24 21.32
C ASP A 593 34.77 -67.93 20.00
N GLY A 594 33.98 -67.68 18.95
CA GLY A 594 34.17 -68.19 17.59
C GLY A 594 34.89 -67.20 16.66
N SER A 595 34.71 -67.39 15.35
CA SER A 595 35.34 -66.55 14.31
C SER A 595 34.77 -65.12 14.31
N SER A 596 35.54 -64.17 13.79
CA SER A 596 35.09 -62.78 13.66
C SER A 596 34.83 -62.40 12.20
N TYR A 597 33.76 -61.64 11.99
CA TYR A 597 33.25 -61.27 10.67
C TYR A 597 32.98 -59.76 10.60
N PRO A 598 33.46 -59.07 9.55
CA PRO A 598 33.15 -57.66 9.34
C PRO A 598 31.67 -57.48 8.94
N TYR A 599 31.09 -56.33 9.31
CA TYR A 599 29.76 -55.91 8.86
C TYR A 599 29.74 -54.42 8.50
N CYS A 600 28.88 -54.01 7.58
CA CYS A 600 28.63 -52.62 7.21
C CYS A 600 27.18 -52.18 7.52
N ILE A 601 26.81 -50.96 7.16
CA ILE A 601 25.44 -50.45 7.37
C ILE A 601 24.40 -51.23 6.55
N LEU A 602 24.78 -51.71 5.36
CA LEU A 602 23.91 -52.54 4.51
C LEU A 602 23.75 -53.96 5.03
N SER A 603 24.71 -54.42 5.83
CA SER A 603 24.65 -55.71 6.50
C SER A 603 23.63 -55.74 7.63
N LEU A 604 23.15 -54.59 8.11
CA LEU A 604 22.16 -54.53 9.18
C LEU A 604 20.77 -54.96 8.67
N ALA A 605 20.06 -55.74 9.48
CA ALA A 605 18.66 -56.09 9.20
C ALA A 605 17.75 -54.86 9.27
N ASP A 606 18.04 -53.95 10.20
CA ASP A 606 17.46 -52.62 10.29
C ASP A 606 18.59 -51.58 10.15
N LYS A 607 18.53 -50.79 9.07
CA LYS A 607 19.54 -49.77 8.74
C LYS A 607 19.57 -48.61 9.74
N HIS A 608 18.58 -48.50 10.62
CA HIS A 608 18.54 -47.52 11.70
C HIS A 608 19.04 -48.09 13.04
N GLU A 609 19.52 -49.35 13.06
CA GLU A 609 19.97 -49.99 14.28
C GLU A 609 21.39 -49.56 14.69
N PHE A 610 21.54 -49.04 15.91
CA PHE A 610 22.81 -48.58 16.46
C PHE A 610 23.48 -49.66 17.32
N LEU A 611 24.22 -50.58 16.70
CA LEU A 611 24.92 -51.65 17.40
C LEU A 611 26.15 -51.14 18.16
N GLN A 612 26.23 -51.42 19.46
CA GLN A 612 27.31 -50.99 20.35
C GLN A 612 28.29 -52.11 20.62
N LYS A 613 29.49 -51.74 21.10
CA LYS A 613 30.46 -52.73 21.59
C LYS A 613 29.81 -53.56 22.70
N HIS A 614 29.92 -54.88 22.58
CA HIS A 614 29.35 -55.89 23.46
C HIS A 614 27.86 -56.18 23.30
N ASP A 615 27.18 -55.60 22.30
CA ASP A 615 25.80 -55.98 21.98
C ASP A 615 25.73 -57.42 21.46
N ASP A 616 24.77 -58.18 21.97
CA ASP A 616 24.44 -59.50 21.46
C ASP A 616 23.66 -59.34 20.14
N VAL A 617 24.07 -60.06 19.10
CA VAL A 617 23.51 -59.96 17.76
C VAL A 617 23.22 -61.34 17.19
N CYS A 618 22.26 -61.42 16.28
CA CYS A 618 22.09 -62.55 15.38
C CYS A 618 22.41 -62.13 13.96
N PHE A 619 23.12 -62.95 13.21
CA PHE A 619 23.53 -62.64 11.85
C PHE A 619 23.62 -63.90 11.00
N GLN A 620 23.64 -63.70 9.69
CA GLN A 620 23.92 -64.74 8.69
C GLN A 620 25.28 -64.45 8.07
N LEU A 621 25.91 -65.43 7.42
CA LEU A 621 27.14 -65.18 6.67
C LEU A 621 26.80 -64.84 5.22
N ALA A 622 27.46 -63.84 4.65
CA ALA A 622 27.45 -63.57 3.22
C ALA A 622 28.86 -63.66 2.66
N THR A 623 28.99 -64.08 1.40
CA THR A 623 30.28 -64.14 0.70
C THR A 623 30.28 -63.10 -0.41
N SER A 624 31.22 -62.17 -0.32
CA SER A 624 31.44 -61.08 -1.26
C SER A 624 32.87 -61.20 -1.80
N GLY A 625 33.01 -61.75 -3.01
CA GLY A 625 34.30 -62.09 -3.60
C GLY A 625 35.10 -63.11 -2.75
N LYS A 626 36.25 -62.68 -2.21
CA LYS A 626 37.14 -63.49 -1.35
C LYS A 626 36.92 -63.31 0.15
N LYS A 627 36.01 -62.42 0.59
CA LYS A 627 35.76 -62.10 1.99
C LYS A 627 34.41 -62.63 2.45
N VAL A 628 34.35 -63.10 3.70
CA VAL A 628 33.11 -63.51 4.38
C VAL A 628 32.70 -62.40 5.33
N TRP A 629 31.43 -62.00 5.26
CA TRP A 629 30.85 -60.87 5.98
C TRP A 629 29.68 -61.36 6.83
N ALA A 630 29.43 -60.67 7.94
CA ALA A 630 28.18 -60.83 8.67
C ALA A 630 27.09 -60.02 7.95
N TRP A 631 25.93 -60.62 7.72
CA TRP A 631 24.82 -60.09 6.94
C TRP A 631 23.48 -60.30 7.65
N LYS A 632 22.50 -59.42 7.41
CA LYS A 632 21.25 -59.33 8.20
C LYS A 632 21.50 -59.37 9.71
N VAL A 633 22.47 -58.57 10.15
CA VAL A 633 22.79 -58.41 11.56
C VAL A 633 21.63 -57.73 12.26
N ALA A 634 21.06 -58.38 13.26
CA ALA A 634 19.99 -57.85 14.10
C ALA A 634 20.42 -57.91 15.56
N GLY A 635 20.29 -56.79 16.28
CA GLY A 635 20.57 -56.75 17.71
C GLY A 635 19.54 -57.54 18.52
N GLN A 636 20.02 -58.36 19.44
CA GLN A 636 19.19 -59.04 20.44
C GLN A 636 18.99 -58.12 21.64
N ARG A 637 18.15 -57.11 21.47
CA ARG A 637 17.92 -56.11 22.51
C ARG A 637 16.84 -56.56 23.48
N LYS A 638 17.08 -56.36 24.78
CA LYS A 638 16.05 -56.54 25.82
C LYS A 638 15.17 -55.30 25.87
N PHE A 639 13.88 -55.47 25.63
CA PHE A 639 12.91 -54.38 25.73
C PHE A 639 12.55 -54.12 27.19
N ALA A 640 12.58 -52.85 27.60
CA ALA A 640 12.10 -52.38 28.89
C ALA A 640 10.75 -51.68 28.72
N ARG A 641 9.95 -51.66 29.79
CA ARG A 641 8.61 -51.06 29.80
C ARG A 641 8.46 -50.09 30.96
N ALA A 642 7.94 -48.90 30.67
CA ALA A 642 7.66 -47.89 31.68
C ALA A 642 6.66 -46.84 31.15
N LYS A 643 6.24 -45.92 32.04
CA LYS A 643 5.32 -44.83 31.69
C LYS A 643 6.08 -43.59 31.27
N VAL A 644 5.51 -42.87 30.30
CA VAL A 644 6.05 -41.59 29.84
C VAL A 644 5.73 -40.53 30.90
N SER A 645 6.75 -39.88 31.42
CA SER A 645 6.59 -38.82 32.42
C SER A 645 6.14 -37.50 31.80
N SER A 646 6.82 -37.07 30.74
CA SER A 646 6.54 -35.80 30.07
C SER A 646 7.08 -35.79 28.65
N VAL A 647 6.42 -35.03 27.78
CA VAL A 647 6.86 -34.77 26.40
C VAL A 647 6.85 -33.26 26.20
N LYS A 648 7.95 -32.69 25.72
CA LYS A 648 8.14 -31.25 25.51
C LYS A 648 8.82 -31.02 24.16
N GLY A 649 8.07 -30.50 23.19
CA GLY A 649 8.57 -30.28 21.83
C GLY A 649 8.98 -31.60 21.17
N GLN A 650 10.23 -31.67 20.67
CA GLN A 650 10.78 -32.86 20.01
C GLN A 650 11.41 -33.88 20.97
N PHE A 651 11.26 -33.73 22.29
CA PHE A 651 11.90 -34.59 23.29
C PHE A 651 10.91 -35.07 24.35
N GLY A 652 11.18 -36.22 24.96
CA GLY A 652 10.39 -36.77 26.06
C GLY A 652 11.20 -37.50 27.12
N PHE A 653 10.55 -37.77 28.25
CA PHE A 653 11.13 -38.44 29.42
C PHE A 653 10.25 -39.60 29.87
N ILE A 654 10.88 -40.73 30.19
CA ILE A 654 10.23 -41.97 30.67
C ILE A 654 10.61 -42.16 32.13
N ASP A 655 9.63 -42.51 32.97
CA ASP A 655 9.82 -42.86 34.38
C ASP A 655 10.45 -44.25 34.51
N TYR A 656 11.72 -44.35 34.11
CA TYR A 656 12.55 -45.54 34.24
C TYR A 656 13.86 -45.14 34.92
N ASP A 657 14.14 -45.75 36.08
CA ASP A 657 15.33 -45.44 36.88
C ASP A 657 16.52 -46.29 36.42
N ILE A 658 17.61 -45.60 36.07
CA ILE A 658 18.88 -46.19 35.60
C ILE A 658 19.95 -46.12 36.70
N GLY A 659 19.56 -45.80 37.95
CA GLY A 659 20.45 -45.80 39.11
C GLY A 659 21.02 -44.44 39.49
N GLU A 660 20.56 -43.34 38.87
CA GLU A 660 20.96 -41.96 39.22
C GLU A 660 19.76 -41.08 39.66
N GLY A 661 18.56 -41.63 39.80
CA GLY A 661 17.35 -40.83 40.10
C GLY A 661 16.93 -39.89 38.98
N LYS A 662 17.50 -40.04 37.78
CA LYS A 662 17.17 -39.28 36.57
C LYS A 662 16.25 -40.10 35.67
N LYS A 663 15.26 -39.43 35.09
CA LYS A 663 14.33 -40.01 34.12
C LYS A 663 15.04 -40.32 32.80
N LEU A 664 14.67 -41.42 32.15
CA LEU A 664 15.25 -41.83 30.88
C LEU A 664 14.78 -40.90 29.74
N PHE A 665 15.71 -40.40 28.94
CA PHE A 665 15.45 -39.43 27.87
C PHE A 665 15.18 -40.13 26.52
N PHE A 666 14.26 -39.63 25.70
CA PHE A 666 14.06 -40.05 24.30
C PHE A 666 13.76 -38.86 23.36
N HIS A 667 14.12 -38.99 22.09
CA HIS A 667 13.75 -38.04 21.04
C HIS A 667 12.47 -38.50 20.32
N VAL A 668 11.61 -37.59 19.88
CA VAL A 668 10.36 -37.95 19.18
C VAL A 668 10.64 -38.67 17.85
N SER A 669 11.81 -38.47 17.24
CA SER A 669 12.26 -39.24 16.05
C SER A 669 12.49 -40.72 16.34
N GLU A 670 12.70 -41.11 17.59
CA GLU A 670 12.93 -42.51 17.99
C GLU A 670 11.61 -43.27 18.23
N VAL A 671 10.47 -42.60 18.02
CA VAL A 671 9.14 -43.19 18.15
C VAL A 671 8.78 -43.91 16.86
N VAL A 672 8.63 -45.23 16.95
CA VAL A 672 8.29 -46.07 15.80
C VAL A 672 6.80 -45.99 15.50
N ASP A 673 6.45 -46.12 14.22
CA ASP A 673 5.08 -46.04 13.65
C ASP A 673 4.43 -44.65 13.66
N GLY A 674 5.17 -43.57 13.98
CA GLY A 674 4.68 -42.19 13.92
C GLY A 674 3.51 -41.89 14.87
N VAL A 675 3.35 -42.71 15.91
CA VAL A 675 2.25 -42.58 16.88
C VAL A 675 2.59 -41.49 17.90
N GLU A 676 1.68 -40.54 18.11
CA GLU A 676 1.86 -39.52 19.15
C GLU A 676 1.86 -40.13 20.56
N ILE A 677 2.95 -39.88 21.28
CA ILE A 677 3.15 -40.30 22.67
C ILE A 677 2.80 -39.13 23.59
N ALA A 678 1.90 -39.34 24.55
CA ALA A 678 1.52 -38.37 25.56
C ALA A 678 1.99 -38.82 26.97
N PRO A 679 2.11 -37.87 27.92
CA PRO A 679 2.39 -38.20 29.31
C PRO A 679 1.38 -39.22 29.86
N GLY A 680 1.86 -40.23 30.58
CA GLY A 680 1.08 -41.32 31.15
C GLY A 680 0.91 -42.55 30.26
N HIS A 681 1.27 -42.49 28.97
CA HIS A 681 1.26 -43.67 28.10
C HIS A 681 2.31 -44.69 28.54
N GLU A 682 1.95 -45.98 28.49
CA GLU A 682 2.91 -47.08 28.63
C GLU A 682 3.63 -47.30 27.31
N VAL A 683 4.96 -47.35 27.39
CA VAL A 683 5.83 -47.53 26.23
C VAL A 683 6.80 -48.67 26.47
N GLU A 684 7.07 -49.42 25.41
CA GLU A 684 8.13 -50.40 25.30
C GLU A 684 9.29 -49.76 24.54
N PHE A 685 10.51 -49.86 25.05
CA PHE A 685 11.67 -49.19 24.48
C PHE A 685 12.95 -49.98 24.75
N VAL A 686 14.02 -49.61 24.07
CA VAL A 686 15.35 -50.14 24.33
C VAL A 686 16.25 -49.05 24.89
N ILE A 687 17.03 -49.40 25.91
CA ILE A 687 17.99 -48.50 26.54
C ILE A 687 19.32 -48.61 25.79
N VAL A 688 19.84 -47.46 25.34
CA VAL A 688 21.12 -47.35 24.63
C VAL A 688 21.98 -46.31 25.33
N GLN A 689 23.27 -46.58 25.48
CA GLN A 689 24.22 -45.62 26.09
C GLN A 689 24.94 -44.83 25.01
N ASN A 690 24.79 -43.51 24.96
CA ASN A 690 25.54 -42.70 24.03
C ASN A 690 27.03 -42.69 24.39
N GLN A 691 27.87 -43.26 23.52
CA GLN A 691 29.30 -43.45 23.80
C GLN A 691 30.09 -42.13 23.89
N LYS A 692 29.59 -41.02 23.33
CA LYS A 692 30.28 -39.72 23.38
C LYS A 692 30.09 -38.98 24.71
N ASN A 693 28.96 -39.16 25.37
CA ASN A 693 28.61 -38.43 26.58
C ASN A 693 28.29 -39.32 27.80
N GLY A 694 28.33 -40.65 27.62
CA GLY A 694 28.04 -41.65 28.64
C GLY A 694 26.57 -41.72 29.09
N ARG A 695 25.67 -40.92 28.50
CA ARG A 695 24.27 -40.81 28.92
C ARG A 695 23.40 -41.88 28.28
N TYR A 696 22.44 -42.40 29.03
CA TYR A 696 21.47 -43.37 28.54
C TYR A 696 20.26 -42.68 27.89
N SER A 697 19.81 -43.21 26.76
CA SER A 697 18.62 -42.77 26.02
C SER A 697 17.76 -43.96 25.59
N ALA A 698 16.45 -43.74 25.52
CA ALA A 698 15.50 -44.71 24.99
C ALA A 698 15.43 -44.57 23.47
N VAL A 699 15.57 -45.68 22.76
CA VAL A 699 15.41 -45.79 21.30
C VAL A 699 14.35 -46.83 20.97
N ASN A 700 13.83 -46.79 19.75
CA ASN A 700 12.78 -47.71 19.27
C ASN A 700 11.57 -47.72 20.22
N VAL A 701 11.09 -46.52 20.57
CA VAL A 701 10.01 -46.32 21.54
C VAL A 701 8.68 -46.64 20.88
N ARG A 702 7.94 -47.61 21.44
CA ARG A 702 6.66 -48.10 20.93
C ARG A 702 5.59 -47.97 21.99
N ARG A 703 4.42 -47.46 21.62
CA ARG A 703 3.29 -47.35 22.55
C ARG A 703 2.64 -48.72 22.74
N LEU A 704 2.50 -49.15 24.00
CA LEU A 704 1.69 -50.31 24.37
C LEU A 704 0.22 -49.85 24.47
N THR A 705 -0.67 -50.53 23.77
CA THR A 705 -2.13 -50.35 23.91
C THR A 705 -2.72 -51.60 24.56
N GLU A 706 -3.60 -51.45 25.56
CA GLU A 706 -4.23 -52.59 26.28
C GLU A 706 -5.07 -53.50 25.38
N SER A 707 -5.44 -53.05 24.19
CA SER A 707 -6.14 -53.86 23.19
C SER A 707 -5.13 -54.55 22.25
N GLN A 708 -4.52 -55.65 22.70
CA GLN A 708 -3.83 -56.58 21.79
C GLN A 708 -4.85 -57.16 20.79
N ARG A 709 -4.78 -56.71 19.53
CA ARG A 709 -5.37 -57.42 18.41
C ARG A 709 -4.53 -58.69 18.18
N PRO A 710 -5.10 -59.90 18.10
CA PRO A 710 -4.31 -61.12 17.88
C PRO A 710 -3.48 -61.02 16.60
N GLN A 711 -2.21 -61.44 16.66
CA GLN A 711 -1.22 -61.38 15.56
C GLN A 711 -1.63 -62.10 14.25
N ARG A 712 -2.76 -62.80 14.21
CA ARG A 712 -3.23 -63.51 13.01
C ARG A 712 -3.93 -62.63 11.97
N LEU A 713 -4.20 -61.36 12.27
CA LEU A 713 -4.89 -60.43 11.34
C LEU A 713 -4.01 -59.28 10.82
N SER A 714 -2.75 -59.16 11.24
CA SER A 714 -1.81 -58.15 10.76
C SER A 714 -1.21 -58.45 9.37
N ARG A 715 -1.68 -59.50 8.68
CA ARG A 715 -1.28 -59.85 7.31
C ARG A 715 -2.21 -59.33 6.21
N LEU A 716 -3.24 -58.54 6.53
CA LEU A 716 -4.18 -58.01 5.53
C LEU A 716 -4.35 -56.49 5.61
N LYS A 717 -3.27 -55.73 5.46
CA LYS A 717 -3.35 -54.32 5.00
C LYS A 717 -2.07 -53.91 4.26
N SER A 718 -1.95 -54.35 3.00
CA SER A 718 -1.32 -53.58 1.91
C SER A 718 -1.34 -54.38 0.61
N VAL A 719 -2.51 -54.45 -0.03
CA VAL A 719 -2.55 -54.56 -1.50
C VAL A 719 -3.38 -53.39 -1.98
N GLN A 720 -2.72 -52.26 -2.23
CA GLN A 720 -3.24 -51.30 -3.19
C GLN A 720 -2.99 -51.91 -4.57
N GLY A 721 -3.92 -52.77 -4.98
CA GLY A 721 -4.04 -53.30 -6.32
C GLY A 721 -5.45 -52.97 -6.79
N SER A 722 -5.53 -52.21 -7.86
CA SER A 722 -6.76 -51.84 -8.54
C SER A 722 -7.55 -53.07 -9.00
N ILE A 723 -8.87 -52.97 -8.86
CA ILE A 723 -9.96 -53.85 -9.39
C ILE A 723 -10.24 -55.12 -8.57
N GLY A 724 -11.06 -54.96 -7.51
CA GLY A 724 -11.74 -56.03 -6.77
C GLY A 724 -12.97 -55.49 -6.02
N PRO A 725 -13.97 -56.33 -5.66
CA PRO A 725 -15.29 -55.87 -5.23
C PRO A 725 -15.25 -55.13 -3.89
N LYS A 726 -15.89 -53.94 -3.83
CA LYS A 726 -15.99 -53.10 -2.63
C LYS A 726 -16.91 -53.73 -1.58
N LEU A 727 -16.35 -54.07 -0.42
CA LEU A 727 -17.11 -54.40 0.80
C LEU A 727 -17.52 -53.11 1.52
N VAL A 728 -18.83 -52.88 1.68
CA VAL A 728 -19.38 -51.78 2.47
C VAL A 728 -19.81 -52.31 3.84
N ILE A 729 -19.24 -51.75 4.91
CA ILE A 729 -19.58 -52.11 6.29
C ILE A 729 -20.92 -51.44 6.65
N LEU A 730 -21.99 -52.22 6.71
CA LEU A 730 -23.34 -51.70 7.01
C LEU A 730 -23.53 -51.27 8.47
N ARG A 731 -22.79 -51.85 9.43
CA ARG A 731 -22.85 -51.51 10.86
C ARG A 731 -21.51 -51.82 11.52
N GLN A 732 -20.94 -50.89 12.28
CA GLN A 732 -19.78 -51.18 13.11
C GLN A 732 -20.22 -52.00 14.34
N PRO A 733 -19.54 -53.12 14.66
CA PRO A 733 -19.87 -53.89 15.86
C PRO A 733 -19.47 -53.10 17.11
N ARG A 734 -20.45 -52.81 17.98
CA ARG A 734 -20.17 -52.31 19.34
C ARG A 734 -19.66 -53.46 20.21
N GLY A 735 -18.66 -53.18 21.02
CA GLY A 735 -18.13 -54.11 22.02
C GLY A 735 -19.16 -54.44 23.10
N PRO A 736 -18.95 -55.53 23.85
CA PRO A 736 -19.91 -56.06 24.82
C PRO A 736 -20.25 -55.05 25.93
N ASP A 737 -21.54 -54.84 26.19
CA ASP A 737 -22.09 -53.82 27.08
C ASP A 737 -22.18 -54.24 28.56
N GLY A 738 -21.45 -55.28 28.96
CA GLY A 738 -21.41 -55.74 30.34
C GLY A 738 -22.69 -56.44 30.83
N THR A 739 -23.66 -56.73 29.97
CA THR A 739 -24.81 -57.57 30.33
C THR A 739 -24.53 -59.06 30.08
N LYS A 740 -24.94 -59.94 31.01
CA LYS A 740 -24.90 -61.41 30.81
C LYS A 740 -26.02 -61.82 29.86
N GLY A 741 -25.80 -61.63 28.56
CA GLY A 741 -26.70 -62.13 27.51
C GLY A 741 -26.56 -63.65 27.31
N PHE A 742 -27.69 -64.31 27.09
CA PHE A 742 -27.93 -65.75 26.85
C PHE A 742 -28.21 -66.61 28.09
N ALA A 743 -29.44 -66.51 28.61
CA ALA A 743 -30.11 -67.63 29.26
C ALA A 743 -30.69 -68.54 28.16
N LEU A 744 -30.25 -69.81 28.11
CA LEU A 744 -30.86 -70.82 27.25
C LEU A 744 -32.29 -71.13 27.74
N GLN A 745 -33.28 -70.96 26.87
CA GLN A 745 -34.56 -71.65 27.03
C GLN A 745 -34.42 -73.04 26.38
N ARG A 746 -34.77 -74.06 27.16
CA ARG A 746 -34.56 -75.48 26.89
C ARG A 746 -35.43 -76.00 25.76
#